data_AF-A0AAV6L8J3-F1
#
_entry.id   AF-A0AAV6L8J3-F1
#
_cell.length_a   1.000
_cell.length_b   1.000
_cell.length_c   1.000
_cell.angle_alpha   90.00
_cell.angle_beta   90.00
_cell.angle_gamma   90.00
#
_symmetry.space_group_name_H-M   'P 1'
#
loop_
_entity.id
_entity.type
_entity.pdbx_description
1 polymer ?
#
loop_
_entity_poly.entity_id
_entity_poly.type
_entity_poly.pdbx_seq_one_letter_code
_entity_poly.pdbx_strand_id
1 'polypeptide(L)'
;MISSIKQSTNLTTFSTLSPRKNLSPSKNTQIQSLPTIRNPKQALTHKPLFISSIQRFGPKSTAQRQNPAITCKAYEAADRSQPIAIGLTEESEAAQRVKIGGYFAIWWSLNVVFNIYNKKVLNAFPYPWLTSTLSLAVGSAIMLVSWGARIAEAPKVAVAHTIGHVAATVSMSKVAVSFTHIIKSGEPAFSVLVSRFLLGESFPASVYLSLLPIIGGCALSAVTELNFNMIGFMGAMISNLAFVFRNIFSKKGMKGMAVSGMNYYACLSILSLLILTPFAIAVEGPQMWAAGWQTALSQIGPNFIWWVVAQSVFYHLYNQVSYMSLDQISPLTFSIGNTMKRISVIVSSIIIFHTPVQPINALGAAIAILGTFLYSQVESFHPFNSANMIHRKPTMVKSLDGKAVRNPSIACRFNLGDANETALQAKQFGKVNMAGIRHYNKLIDSLLHKGIQPFVTLTHYDIPQELEDRYGAWLSPKVQDDFRYYADICFKYFGDRVEHWVTFNEPNVVVIRGYRSGIYPPSHCSGSFGNCSNGDSEREPFIAAHNIILCHIAAFDLYQTKYKKTQGGSVGIVMNAIWFEPITSSLKDKLAAERAQSFYMNWFLDPIILGKYPEEMHKILGSILPNFTEKDLEKMKRGLDFIGINHYTSFYIKDCLFSVCERGPGNSRTEGLILRTALKDGNLIGESTAVDWLYVYPKGMEKIVSYIKDRYNNIPMFITENGFGEMNNPNTTIKVALNDVKRVQYMNGYLDALARAIRKGADVRGYFSWSLLDNFEWISGYTIRFGLHHVDYTTLKRTPKLSATWYKQYISEHKARSTLMSRNIASKLVMIFQQKRRQNANYHSLLS
;
A
#
# COMPACT_ATOMS: atom_id res chain seq x y z
N MET A 1 1.58 -44.79 -50.67
CA MET A 1 2.02 -43.46 -51.15
C MET A 1 2.70 -42.80 -49.96
N ILE A 2 4.04 -42.80 -49.82
CA ILE A 2 5.06 -42.06 -50.63
C ILE A 2 4.93 -40.57 -50.33
N SER A 3 5.92 -39.81 -49.84
CA SER A 3 7.30 -40.05 -49.32
C SER A 3 7.56 -39.00 -48.20
N SER A 4 8.69 -38.82 -47.49
CA SER A 4 10.11 -39.15 -47.68
C SER A 4 10.76 -39.15 -46.27
N ILE A 5 11.33 -40.25 -45.75
CA ILE A 5 12.77 -40.62 -45.75
C ILE A 5 13.61 -39.67 -44.86
N LYS A 6 14.12 -40.10 -43.68
CA LYS A 6 15.33 -40.94 -43.40
C LYS A 6 16.63 -40.23 -43.83
N GLN A 7 17.81 -40.37 -43.20
CA GLN A 7 18.47 -41.46 -42.44
C GLN A 7 19.52 -40.80 -41.47
N SER A 8 20.39 -41.40 -40.66
CA SER A 8 20.98 -42.76 -40.46
C SER A 8 21.62 -42.77 -39.04
N THR A 9 21.30 -43.67 -38.09
CA THR A 9 21.74 -45.08 -37.88
C THR A 9 23.21 -45.33 -37.48
N ASN A 10 23.35 -45.88 -36.26
CA ASN A 10 24.13 -47.07 -35.86
C ASN A 10 25.68 -47.08 -35.69
N LEU A 11 26.07 -47.31 -34.42
CA LEU A 11 26.81 -48.48 -33.90
C LEU A 11 28.00 -49.10 -34.69
N THR A 12 29.14 -49.23 -34.00
CA THR A 12 30.11 -50.36 -33.99
C THR A 12 31.05 -50.11 -32.78
N THR A 13 30.98 -50.86 -31.65
CA THR A 13 31.51 -52.21 -31.32
C THR A 13 33.02 -52.29 -30.99
N PHE A 14 33.34 -53.24 -30.09
CA PHE A 14 34.67 -53.70 -29.61
C PHE A 14 35.42 -52.80 -28.58
N SER A 15 36.15 -53.33 -27.58
CA SER A 15 36.07 -54.62 -26.85
C SER A 15 37.08 -54.70 -25.69
N THR A 16 36.66 -55.30 -24.56
CA THR A 16 37.44 -56.22 -23.67
C THR A 16 38.71 -55.78 -22.90
N LEU A 17 38.94 -56.52 -21.80
CA LEU A 17 40.20 -56.78 -21.05
C LEU A 17 40.55 -55.94 -19.80
N SER A 18 40.04 -56.42 -18.66
CA SER A 18 40.75 -56.50 -17.34
C SER A 18 41.95 -57.49 -17.44
N PRO A 19 42.78 -57.78 -16.39
CA PRO A 19 42.68 -57.45 -14.95
C PRO A 19 44.03 -57.19 -14.20
N ARG A 20 44.02 -57.33 -12.85
CA ARG A 20 45.11 -57.75 -11.91
C ARG A 20 46.13 -56.74 -11.34
N LYS A 21 45.94 -56.37 -10.05
CA LYS A 21 46.66 -56.90 -8.84
C LYS A 21 46.24 -56.04 -7.61
N ASN A 22 45.70 -56.59 -6.52
CA ASN A 22 46.36 -57.34 -5.44
C ASN A 22 47.57 -56.63 -4.79
N LEU A 23 47.38 -56.01 -3.62
CA LEU A 23 47.75 -56.60 -2.32
C LEU A 23 47.40 -55.69 -1.13
N SER A 24 47.28 -56.30 0.06
CA SER A 24 46.81 -55.71 1.32
C SER A 24 47.92 -55.80 2.42
N PRO A 25 47.66 -56.00 3.72
CA PRO A 25 47.49 -54.92 4.69
C PRO A 25 48.36 -55.05 5.97
N SER A 26 48.45 -53.97 6.77
CA SER A 26 48.73 -54.02 8.22
C SER A 26 48.45 -52.65 8.85
N LYS A 27 48.21 -52.43 10.16
CA LYS A 27 47.72 -53.14 11.36
C LYS A 27 48.39 -52.44 12.57
N ASN A 28 47.67 -52.34 13.69
CA ASN A 28 48.19 -52.28 15.07
C ASN A 28 48.90 -50.99 15.58
N THR A 29 48.89 -50.60 16.88
CA THR A 29 47.94 -50.72 18.03
C THR A 29 48.38 -49.69 19.14
N GLN A 30 47.63 -49.61 20.26
CA GLN A 30 47.92 -48.98 21.57
C GLN A 30 47.50 -47.49 21.69
N ILE A 31 46.66 -47.00 22.63
CA ILE A 31 46.24 -47.32 24.03
C ILE A 31 47.11 -46.65 25.11
N GLN A 32 46.41 -46.08 26.14
CA GLN A 32 46.86 -45.37 27.36
C GLN A 32 47.01 -43.83 27.23
N SER A 33 46.67 -43.00 28.24
CA SER A 33 45.83 -43.17 29.46
C SER A 33 45.41 -41.80 30.06
N LEU A 34 44.69 -41.79 31.19
CA LEU A 34 44.07 -40.63 31.87
C LEU A 34 45.06 -39.56 32.41
N PRO A 35 44.55 -38.40 32.86
CA PRO A 35 44.49 -38.24 34.33
C PRO A 35 43.15 -37.75 34.92
N THR A 36 42.79 -38.39 36.03
CA THR A 36 41.88 -37.95 37.11
C THR A 36 42.72 -37.42 38.29
N ILE A 37 42.24 -36.71 39.32
CA ILE A 37 40.89 -36.24 39.71
C ILE A 37 41.06 -34.96 40.56
N ARG A 38 40.07 -34.05 40.62
CA ARG A 38 39.80 -33.24 41.84
C ARG A 38 38.42 -32.55 41.83
N ASN A 39 37.49 -33.11 42.62
CA ASN A 39 36.31 -32.40 43.12
C ASN A 39 36.75 -31.30 44.13
N PRO A 40 35.91 -30.28 44.34
CA PRO A 40 35.26 -30.26 45.65
C PRO A 40 33.74 -29.99 45.61
N LYS A 41 33.13 -30.37 46.73
CA LYS A 41 31.71 -30.51 47.04
C LYS A 41 30.86 -29.24 46.85
N GLN A 42 29.60 -29.50 46.52
CA GLN A 42 28.39 -28.70 46.72
C GLN A 42 28.47 -27.62 47.82
N ALA A 43 27.98 -26.42 47.51
CA ALA A 43 27.44 -25.47 48.48
C ALA A 43 26.19 -24.79 47.92
N LEU A 44 25.01 -25.25 48.34
CA LEU A 44 23.73 -24.61 48.03
C LEU A 44 23.66 -23.26 48.78
N THR A 45 23.66 -22.13 48.07
CA THR A 45 23.36 -20.82 48.68
C THR A 45 22.41 -19.99 47.82
N HIS A 46 21.11 -20.18 48.03
CA HIS A 46 20.13 -19.18 47.64
C HIS A 46 20.33 -17.91 48.47
N LYS A 47 20.69 -16.79 47.84
CA LYS A 47 20.36 -15.44 48.34
C LYS A 47 19.81 -14.56 47.21
N PRO A 48 18.91 -13.61 47.53
CA PRO A 48 17.89 -13.19 46.57
C PRO A 48 18.16 -11.84 45.91
N LEU A 49 17.37 -11.58 44.87
CA LEU A 49 17.25 -10.30 44.16
C LEU A 49 17.17 -9.09 45.11
N PHE A 50 17.97 -8.06 44.80
CA PHE A 50 17.83 -6.74 45.40
C PHE A 50 16.50 -6.10 45.00
N ILE A 51 15.66 -5.81 45.99
CA ILE A 51 14.52 -4.90 45.87
C ILE A 51 14.96 -3.57 46.47
N SER A 52 15.11 -2.52 45.65
CA SER A 52 15.34 -1.17 46.14
C SER A 52 14.06 -0.61 46.76
N SER A 53 14.04 -0.47 48.08
CA SER A 53 12.90 0.09 48.82
C SER A 53 12.79 1.61 48.62
N ILE A 54 11.58 2.10 48.33
CA ILE A 54 11.25 3.52 48.44
C ILE A 54 11.23 3.88 49.93
N GLN A 55 12.13 4.77 50.36
CA GLN A 55 12.18 5.31 51.71
C GLN A 55 11.50 6.68 51.76
N ARG A 56 10.59 6.89 52.71
CA ARG A 56 9.87 8.17 52.96
C ARG A 56 10.08 8.61 54.41
N PHE A 57 10.61 9.82 54.59
CA PHE A 57 10.44 10.79 55.70
C PHE A 57 11.02 12.12 55.12
N GLY A 58 10.44 13.32 55.11
CA GLY A 58 9.38 13.98 55.91
C GLY A 58 10.02 15.05 56.85
N PRO A 59 9.36 16.14 57.29
CA PRO A 59 8.12 16.81 56.84
C PRO A 59 8.24 18.38 56.80
N LYS A 60 7.08 19.10 56.81
CA LYS A 60 6.81 20.57 56.85
C LYS A 60 6.49 21.20 55.47
N SER A 61 5.50 22.09 55.31
CA SER A 61 4.54 22.70 56.26
C SER A 61 3.12 22.84 55.67
N THR A 62 2.13 23.03 56.56
CA THR A 62 0.69 23.08 56.31
C THR A 62 0.20 24.40 55.67
N ALA A 63 -0.76 24.29 54.75
CA ALA A 63 -1.80 25.30 54.52
C ALA A 63 -3.09 24.61 54.08
N GLN A 64 -4.20 24.84 54.78
CA GLN A 64 -5.49 24.21 54.50
C GLN A 64 -6.23 24.94 53.37
N ARG A 65 -6.86 24.18 52.46
CA ARG A 65 -8.13 24.58 51.84
C ARG A 65 -9.00 23.35 51.59
N GLN A 66 -10.32 23.54 51.67
CA GLN A 66 -11.29 22.48 51.94
C GLN A 66 -11.55 21.57 50.73
N ASN A 67 -11.83 20.29 51.01
CA ASN A 67 -12.48 19.38 50.06
C ASN A 67 -13.91 19.85 49.76
N PRO A 68 -14.37 19.66 48.52
CA PRO A 68 -15.61 18.92 48.29
C PRO A 68 -15.30 17.54 47.72
N ALA A 69 -16.08 16.53 48.11
CA ALA A 69 -15.85 15.14 47.72
C ALA A 69 -16.04 14.93 46.20
N ILE A 70 -14.98 14.55 45.50
CA ILE A 70 -15.08 14.11 44.10
C ILE A 70 -15.40 12.63 44.07
N THR A 71 -16.68 12.31 43.80
CA THR A 71 -17.15 10.95 43.51
C THR A 71 -16.53 10.49 42.18
N CYS A 72 -15.65 9.47 42.21
CA CYS A 72 -15.15 8.84 41.00
C CYS A 72 -16.28 8.12 40.23
N LYS A 73 -16.84 8.78 39.22
CA LYS A 73 -17.69 8.13 38.22
C LYS A 73 -16.81 7.41 37.18
N ALA A 74 -17.04 6.12 37.02
CA ALA A 74 -16.34 5.29 36.04
C ALA A 74 -16.90 5.49 34.62
N TYR A 75 -16.04 5.20 33.63
CA TYR A 75 -16.21 5.42 32.19
C TYR A 75 -17.60 5.03 31.58
N GLU A 76 -18.44 6.04 31.33
CA GLU A 76 -19.42 6.04 30.23
C GLU A 76 -18.85 6.89 29.07
N ALA A 77 -18.29 6.22 28.05
CA ALA A 77 -17.72 6.91 26.87
C ALA A 77 -17.88 6.10 25.58
N ALA A 78 -18.98 5.33 25.48
CA ALA A 78 -19.34 4.57 24.27
C ALA A 78 -20.78 4.82 23.79
N ASP A 79 -21.68 5.31 24.66
CA ASP A 79 -23.10 5.54 24.33
C ASP A 79 -23.51 7.03 24.26
N ARG A 80 -22.54 7.94 24.37
CA ARG A 80 -22.74 9.39 24.16
C ARG A 80 -21.60 10.01 23.34
N SER A 81 -21.32 9.44 22.18
CA SER A 81 -20.57 10.18 21.14
C SER A 81 -21.50 11.16 20.43
N GLN A 82 -21.86 12.26 21.11
CA GLN A 82 -22.08 13.50 20.36
C GLN A 82 -20.75 13.89 19.71
N PRO A 83 -20.76 14.47 18.49
CA PRO A 83 -19.52 14.91 17.86
C PRO A 83 -18.85 15.96 18.74
N ILE A 84 -17.62 15.69 19.18
CA ILE A 84 -16.77 16.75 19.72
C ILE A 84 -16.51 17.69 18.57
N ALA A 85 -17.13 18.87 18.60
CA ALA A 85 -16.93 19.91 17.63
C ALA A 85 -15.49 20.43 17.76
N ILE A 86 -14.59 19.91 16.92
CA ILE A 86 -13.25 20.46 16.76
C ILE A 86 -13.41 21.71 15.88
N GLY A 87 -13.51 22.86 16.52
CA GLY A 87 -13.61 24.19 15.90
C GLY A 87 -12.33 24.65 15.17
N LEU A 88 -11.70 23.75 14.40
CA LEU A 88 -10.55 24.00 13.53
C LEU A 88 -10.62 23.21 12.20
N THR A 89 -11.76 22.59 11.85
CA THR A 89 -11.89 21.84 10.57
C THR A 89 -13.13 22.17 9.73
N GLU A 90 -14.16 22.84 10.25
CA GLU A 90 -15.32 23.23 9.43
C GLU A 90 -14.95 24.30 8.39
N GLU A 91 -14.15 25.31 8.78
CA GLU A 91 -13.59 26.27 7.82
C GLU A 91 -12.74 25.58 6.75
N SER A 92 -12.02 24.50 7.08
CA SER A 92 -11.15 23.83 6.09
C SER A 92 -11.92 23.00 5.07
N GLU A 93 -12.95 22.24 5.47
CA GLU A 93 -13.78 21.51 4.49
C GLU A 93 -14.70 22.45 3.72
N ALA A 94 -15.28 23.46 4.36
CA ALA A 94 -16.06 24.49 3.68
C ALA A 94 -15.19 25.28 2.71
N ALA A 95 -14.02 25.78 3.13
CA ALA A 95 -13.09 26.48 2.24
C ALA A 95 -12.55 25.58 1.14
N GLN A 96 -12.35 24.26 1.36
CA GLN A 96 -11.91 23.37 0.28
C GLN A 96 -13.05 23.09 -0.73
N ARG A 97 -14.30 22.93 -0.27
CA ARG A 97 -15.47 22.83 -1.16
C ARG A 97 -15.73 24.14 -1.92
N VAL A 98 -15.59 25.30 -1.26
CA VAL A 98 -15.69 26.63 -1.86
C VAL A 98 -14.53 26.89 -2.83
N LYS A 99 -13.30 26.43 -2.53
CA LYS A 99 -12.14 26.53 -3.42
C LYS A 99 -12.30 25.65 -4.66
N ILE A 100 -12.80 24.42 -4.51
CA ILE A 100 -13.13 23.53 -5.64
C ILE A 100 -14.28 24.14 -6.46
N GLY A 101 -15.36 24.60 -5.81
CA GLY A 101 -16.46 25.31 -6.46
C GLY A 101 -16.02 26.59 -7.20
N GLY A 102 -15.08 27.33 -6.62
CA GLY A 102 -14.44 28.50 -7.22
C GLY A 102 -13.61 28.15 -8.44
N TYR A 103 -12.79 27.09 -8.38
CA TYR A 103 -12.09 26.57 -9.57
C TYR A 103 -13.06 26.15 -10.67
N PHE A 104 -14.18 25.51 -10.33
CA PHE A 104 -15.23 25.18 -11.30
C PHE A 104 -15.89 26.41 -11.90
N ALA A 105 -16.31 27.39 -11.09
CA ALA A 105 -16.91 28.63 -11.55
C ALA A 105 -15.96 29.42 -12.48
N ILE A 106 -14.68 29.53 -12.09
CA ILE A 106 -13.63 30.16 -12.90
C ILE A 106 -13.44 29.37 -14.20
N TRP A 107 -13.29 28.04 -14.14
CA TRP A 107 -13.12 27.20 -15.33
C TRP A 107 -14.29 27.37 -16.33
N TRP A 108 -15.53 27.34 -15.84
CA TRP A 108 -16.73 27.51 -16.66
C TRP A 108 -16.80 28.92 -17.25
N SER A 109 -16.54 29.96 -16.46
CA SER A 109 -16.55 31.36 -16.91
C SER A 109 -15.49 31.62 -17.98
N LEU A 110 -14.24 31.18 -17.75
CA LEU A 110 -13.16 31.27 -18.73
C LEU A 110 -13.51 30.53 -20.03
N ASN A 111 -14.16 29.37 -19.93
CA ASN A 111 -14.58 28.61 -21.11
C ASN A 111 -15.72 29.32 -21.87
N VAL A 112 -16.71 29.88 -21.17
CA VAL A 112 -17.77 30.70 -21.77
C VAL A 112 -17.16 31.87 -22.57
N VAL A 113 -16.29 32.65 -21.95
CA VAL A 113 -15.62 33.79 -22.58
C VAL A 113 -14.82 33.35 -23.82
N PHE A 114 -14.03 32.27 -23.71
CA PHE A 114 -13.33 31.69 -24.87
C PHE A 114 -14.28 31.38 -26.03
N ASN A 115 -15.36 30.63 -25.80
CA ASN A 115 -16.26 30.21 -26.87
C ASN A 115 -16.96 31.40 -27.55
N ILE A 116 -17.31 32.46 -26.78
CA ILE A 116 -17.90 33.69 -27.33
C ILE A 116 -16.89 34.42 -28.22
N TYR A 117 -15.69 34.71 -27.73
CA TYR A 117 -14.69 35.45 -28.52
C TYR A 117 -14.20 34.63 -29.71
N ASN A 118 -14.02 33.31 -29.55
CA ASN A 118 -13.71 32.41 -30.66
C ASN A 118 -14.77 32.48 -31.77
N LYS A 119 -16.07 32.44 -31.43
CA LYS A 119 -17.14 32.58 -32.42
C LYS A 119 -17.20 33.97 -33.05
N LYS A 120 -16.97 35.04 -32.28
CA LYS A 120 -16.88 36.42 -32.81
C LYS A 120 -15.72 36.57 -33.80
N VAL A 121 -14.54 36.04 -33.47
CA VAL A 121 -13.38 36.01 -34.37
C VAL A 121 -13.69 35.21 -35.63
N LEU A 122 -14.24 33.99 -35.52
CA LEU A 122 -14.54 33.14 -36.67
C LEU A 122 -15.63 33.69 -37.59
N ASN A 123 -16.58 34.49 -37.08
CA ASN A 123 -17.58 35.16 -37.92
C ASN A 123 -16.97 36.29 -38.76
N ALA A 124 -15.91 36.94 -38.28
CA ALA A 124 -15.23 38.05 -38.97
C ALA A 124 -14.01 37.60 -39.80
N PHE A 125 -13.38 36.51 -39.37
CA PHE A 125 -12.14 35.97 -39.88
C PHE A 125 -12.27 34.43 -39.93
N PRO A 126 -12.86 33.88 -41.01
CA PRO A 126 -13.33 32.49 -41.07
C PRO A 126 -12.22 31.46 -41.34
N TYR A 127 -11.08 31.63 -40.66
CA TYR A 127 -9.85 30.82 -40.80
C TYR A 127 -9.60 30.04 -39.50
N PRO A 128 -10.30 28.91 -39.27
CA PRO A 128 -10.23 28.15 -38.02
C PRO A 128 -8.88 27.50 -37.75
N TRP A 129 -8.05 27.21 -38.77
CA TRP A 129 -6.73 26.61 -38.55
C TRP A 129 -5.74 27.65 -38.03
N LEU A 130 -5.66 28.85 -38.65
CA LEU A 130 -4.87 29.95 -38.08
C LEU A 130 -5.39 30.36 -36.70
N THR A 131 -6.71 30.50 -36.53
CA THR A 131 -7.30 30.91 -35.24
C THR A 131 -6.90 29.96 -34.11
N SER A 132 -6.95 28.64 -34.35
CA SER A 132 -6.48 27.62 -33.39
C SER A 132 -4.97 27.64 -33.16
N THR A 133 -4.20 27.96 -34.21
CA THR A 133 -2.73 28.08 -34.12
C THR A 133 -2.34 29.26 -33.23
N LEU A 134 -3.03 30.40 -33.38
CA LEU A 134 -2.82 31.59 -32.52
C LEU A 134 -3.18 31.30 -31.05
N SER A 135 -4.26 30.54 -30.78
CA SER A 135 -4.63 30.12 -29.42
C SER A 135 -3.55 29.28 -28.76
N LEU A 136 -2.95 28.35 -29.52
CA LEU A 136 -1.82 27.54 -29.05
C LEU A 136 -0.54 28.36 -28.92
N ALA A 137 -0.27 29.30 -29.83
CA ALA A 137 0.93 30.14 -29.82
C ALA A 137 1.01 31.04 -28.58
N VAL A 138 -0.09 31.71 -28.23
CA VAL A 138 -0.17 32.54 -27.01
C VAL A 138 -0.01 31.66 -25.76
N GLY A 139 -0.68 30.51 -25.70
CA GLY A 139 -0.52 29.57 -24.59
C GLY A 139 0.92 29.04 -24.45
N SER A 140 1.59 28.74 -25.55
CA SER A 140 3.00 28.34 -25.59
C SER A 140 3.93 29.47 -25.12
N ALA A 141 3.70 30.72 -25.55
CA ALA A 141 4.50 31.86 -25.13
C ALA A 141 4.39 32.13 -23.62
N ILE A 142 3.17 32.10 -23.06
CA ILE A 142 2.93 32.26 -21.61
C ILE A 142 3.66 31.16 -20.82
N MET A 143 3.66 29.92 -21.32
CA MET A 143 4.37 28.81 -20.66
C MET A 143 5.90 28.89 -20.81
N LEU A 144 6.43 29.34 -21.95
CA LEU A 144 7.87 29.54 -22.13
C LEU A 144 8.42 30.62 -21.18
N VAL A 145 7.67 31.71 -20.95
CA VAL A 145 8.02 32.73 -19.94
C VAL A 145 7.99 32.13 -18.53
N SER A 146 6.99 31.31 -18.20
CA SER A 146 6.90 30.58 -16.92
C SER A 146 8.05 29.58 -16.73
N TRP A 147 8.50 28.93 -17.80
CA TRP A 147 9.63 28.00 -17.78
C TRP A 147 10.99 28.69 -17.63
N GLY A 148 11.14 29.91 -18.15
CA GLY A 148 12.29 30.79 -17.87
C GLY A 148 12.51 31.05 -16.38
N ALA A 149 11.44 30.98 -15.57
CA ALA A 149 11.49 31.06 -14.11
C ALA A 149 11.76 29.70 -13.40
N ARG A 150 12.12 28.64 -14.14
CA ARG A 150 12.48 27.28 -13.65
C ARG A 150 11.40 26.53 -12.86
N ILE A 151 10.25 26.25 -13.50
CA ILE A 151 9.08 25.61 -12.83
C ILE A 151 8.64 24.25 -13.46
N ALA A 152 9.29 23.73 -14.52
CA ALA A 152 8.71 22.59 -15.28
C ALA A 152 9.64 21.61 -16.05
N GLU A 153 9.12 20.39 -16.27
CA GLU A 153 9.66 19.31 -17.12
C GLU A 153 8.53 18.60 -17.95
N ALA A 154 8.89 17.80 -18.97
CA ALA A 154 8.06 17.57 -20.18
C ALA A 154 7.56 16.12 -20.48
N PRO A 155 6.27 15.91 -20.82
CA PRO A 155 5.68 14.63 -21.27
C PRO A 155 5.23 14.53 -22.76
N LYS A 156 4.93 13.30 -23.24
CA LYS A 156 4.73 12.95 -24.67
C LYS A 156 3.30 12.49 -25.08
N VAL A 157 2.28 13.36 -25.25
CA VAL A 157 0.98 12.98 -25.90
C VAL A 157 0.21 14.14 -26.62
N ALA A 158 0.82 14.92 -27.51
CA ALA A 158 0.14 16.13 -28.05
C ALA A 158 -0.87 15.92 -29.20
N VAL A 159 -0.70 14.91 -30.07
CA VAL A 159 -1.46 14.77 -31.33
C VAL A 159 -2.99 14.82 -31.12
N ALA A 160 -3.50 14.08 -30.14
CA ALA A 160 -4.93 14.03 -29.83
C ALA A 160 -5.48 15.36 -29.27
N HIS A 161 -4.65 16.16 -28.60
CA HIS A 161 -5.03 17.50 -28.14
C HIS A 161 -5.16 18.47 -29.31
N THR A 162 -4.21 18.43 -30.26
CA THR A 162 -4.24 19.25 -31.49
C THR A 162 -5.52 18.99 -32.30
N ILE A 163 -5.79 17.72 -32.63
CA ILE A 163 -6.95 17.32 -33.42
C ILE A 163 -8.25 17.72 -32.70
N GLY A 164 -8.32 17.49 -31.38
CA GLY A 164 -9.47 17.84 -30.55
C GLY A 164 -9.80 19.34 -30.56
N HIS A 165 -8.78 20.19 -30.52
CA HIS A 165 -8.95 21.65 -30.56
C HIS A 165 -9.40 22.13 -31.95
N VAL A 166 -8.66 21.79 -33.01
CA VAL A 166 -8.90 22.29 -34.36
C VAL A 166 -10.27 21.88 -34.86
N ALA A 167 -10.67 20.61 -34.65
CA ALA A 167 -11.98 20.13 -35.05
C ALA A 167 -13.13 20.86 -34.32
N ALA A 168 -12.91 21.32 -33.07
CA ALA A 168 -13.87 22.18 -32.36
C ALA A 168 -13.97 23.58 -32.98
N THR A 169 -12.84 24.19 -33.35
CA THR A 169 -12.80 25.52 -33.96
C THR A 169 -13.41 25.51 -35.36
N VAL A 170 -13.09 24.48 -36.17
CA VAL A 170 -13.72 24.22 -37.47
C VAL A 170 -15.23 24.05 -37.30
N SER A 171 -15.67 23.29 -36.29
CA SER A 171 -17.09 23.15 -35.96
C SER A 171 -17.76 24.51 -35.68
N MET A 172 -17.22 25.29 -34.74
CA MET A 172 -17.75 26.62 -34.40
C MET A 172 -17.70 27.63 -35.57
N SER A 173 -16.85 27.43 -36.58
CA SER A 173 -16.84 28.25 -37.80
C SER A 173 -18.04 27.97 -38.72
N LYS A 174 -18.63 26.75 -38.66
CA LYS A 174 -19.69 26.29 -39.58
C LYS A 174 -21.06 26.11 -38.94
N VAL A 175 -21.15 25.99 -37.62
CA VAL A 175 -22.41 25.82 -36.87
C VAL A 175 -22.49 26.75 -35.66
N ALA A 176 -23.63 26.76 -34.97
CA ALA A 176 -23.80 27.45 -33.69
C ALA A 176 -22.91 26.84 -32.59
N VAL A 177 -22.53 27.68 -31.62
CA VAL A 177 -21.75 27.26 -30.44
C VAL A 177 -22.57 26.29 -29.58
N SER A 178 -23.86 26.58 -29.38
CA SER A 178 -24.82 25.69 -28.72
C SER A 178 -24.83 24.31 -29.36
N PHE A 179 -25.07 24.22 -30.67
CA PHE A 179 -25.08 22.97 -31.43
C PHE A 179 -23.77 22.19 -31.29
N THR A 180 -22.62 22.88 -31.41
CA THR A 180 -21.29 22.28 -31.22
C THR A 180 -21.15 21.62 -29.85
N HIS A 181 -21.65 22.25 -28.78
CA HIS A 181 -21.55 21.70 -27.42
C HIS A 181 -22.60 20.63 -27.09
N ILE A 182 -23.77 20.64 -27.76
CA ILE A 182 -24.76 19.56 -27.70
C ILE A 182 -24.20 18.29 -28.34
N ILE A 183 -23.72 18.33 -29.59
CA ILE A 183 -23.08 17.16 -30.20
C ILE A 183 -21.89 16.69 -29.36
N LYS A 184 -21.13 17.63 -28.81
CA LYS A 184 -20.01 17.29 -27.94
C LYS A 184 -20.41 16.77 -26.55
N SER A 185 -21.66 16.86 -26.08
CA SER A 185 -22.07 16.16 -24.84
C SER A 185 -22.13 14.63 -25.01
N GLY A 186 -22.10 14.11 -26.24
CA GLY A 186 -21.96 12.67 -26.53
C GLY A 186 -20.63 12.01 -26.12
N GLU A 187 -19.72 12.73 -25.47
CA GLU A 187 -18.39 12.25 -25.03
C GLU A 187 -18.42 10.93 -24.23
N PRO A 188 -19.41 10.66 -23.33
CA PRO A 188 -19.51 9.39 -22.63
C PRO A 188 -19.75 8.18 -23.55
N ALA A 189 -20.57 8.35 -24.60
CA ALA A 189 -20.86 7.28 -25.54
C ALA A 189 -19.59 6.88 -26.32
N PHE A 190 -18.81 7.87 -26.76
CA PHE A 190 -17.50 7.63 -27.35
C PHE A 190 -16.52 7.00 -26.35
N SER A 191 -16.53 7.42 -25.09
CA SER A 191 -15.67 6.86 -24.03
C SER A 191 -15.94 5.36 -23.80
N VAL A 192 -17.22 4.95 -23.73
CA VAL A 192 -17.62 3.54 -23.62
C VAL A 192 -17.24 2.74 -24.87
N LEU A 193 -17.51 3.27 -26.07
CA LEU A 193 -17.17 2.60 -27.33
C LEU A 193 -15.65 2.39 -27.47
N VAL A 194 -14.86 3.46 -27.29
CA VAL A 194 -13.39 3.40 -27.39
C VAL A 194 -12.80 2.46 -26.35
N SER A 195 -13.31 2.47 -25.11
CA SER A 195 -12.83 1.57 -24.06
C SER A 195 -13.19 0.11 -24.35
N ARG A 196 -14.38 -0.17 -24.90
CA ARG A 196 -14.74 -1.52 -25.34
C ARG A 196 -13.87 -2.03 -26.49
N PHE A 197 -13.64 -1.21 -27.52
CA PHE A 197 -12.91 -1.63 -28.73
C PHE A 197 -11.38 -1.64 -28.59
N LEU A 198 -10.79 -0.74 -27.80
CA LEU A 198 -9.32 -0.63 -27.66
C LEU A 198 -8.77 -1.17 -26.34
N LEU A 199 -9.57 -1.16 -25.27
CA LEU A 199 -9.15 -1.60 -23.94
C LEU A 199 -9.78 -2.95 -23.55
N GLY A 200 -10.69 -3.49 -24.38
CA GLY A 200 -11.38 -4.76 -24.14
C GLY A 200 -12.36 -4.73 -22.97
N GLU A 201 -12.72 -3.54 -22.47
CA GLU A 201 -13.56 -3.38 -21.29
C GLU A 201 -15.04 -3.72 -21.59
N SER A 202 -15.66 -4.50 -20.70
CA SER A 202 -17.08 -4.84 -20.75
C SER A 202 -17.85 -4.10 -19.66
N PHE A 203 -19.07 -3.65 -20.00
CA PHE A 203 -19.89 -2.79 -19.15
C PHE A 203 -21.22 -3.46 -18.80
N PRO A 204 -21.79 -3.20 -17.61
CA PRO A 204 -23.11 -3.72 -17.25
C PRO A 204 -24.21 -3.06 -18.11
N ALA A 205 -25.36 -3.73 -18.23
CA ALA A 205 -26.50 -3.27 -19.04
C ALA A 205 -26.98 -1.85 -18.65
N SER A 206 -26.88 -1.49 -17.36
CA SER A 206 -27.18 -0.16 -16.83
C SER A 206 -26.38 0.96 -17.50
N VAL A 207 -25.10 0.72 -17.83
CA VAL A 207 -24.26 1.69 -18.54
C VAL A 207 -24.79 1.89 -19.96
N TYR A 208 -25.06 0.82 -20.71
CA TYR A 208 -25.60 0.93 -22.08
C TYR A 208 -26.97 1.60 -22.12
N LEU A 209 -27.86 1.30 -21.18
CA LEU A 209 -29.16 1.97 -21.06
C LEU A 209 -29.01 3.47 -20.81
N SER A 210 -28.03 3.89 -19.99
CA SER A 210 -27.75 5.32 -19.75
C SER A 210 -27.17 6.06 -20.97
N LEU A 211 -26.64 5.36 -21.98
CA LEU A 211 -26.20 5.98 -23.24
C LEU A 211 -27.35 6.27 -24.21
N LEU A 212 -28.50 5.58 -24.10
CA LEU A 212 -29.63 5.75 -25.03
C LEU A 212 -30.17 7.19 -25.04
N PRO A 213 -30.39 7.88 -23.89
CA PRO A 213 -30.79 9.28 -23.90
C PRO A 213 -29.68 10.22 -24.40
N ILE A 214 -28.40 9.88 -24.19
CA ILE A 214 -27.28 10.68 -24.71
C ILE A 214 -27.29 10.68 -26.24
N ILE A 215 -27.33 9.49 -26.83
CA ILE A 215 -27.32 9.30 -28.29
C ILE A 215 -28.62 9.86 -28.90
N GLY A 216 -29.78 9.53 -28.30
CA GLY A 216 -31.09 10.00 -28.75
C GLY A 216 -31.24 11.51 -28.70
N GLY A 217 -30.79 12.18 -27.63
CA GLY A 217 -30.83 13.63 -27.51
C GLY A 217 -29.90 14.34 -28.49
N CYS A 218 -28.69 13.82 -28.69
CA CYS A 218 -27.75 14.35 -29.70
C CYS A 218 -28.31 14.17 -31.12
N ALA A 219 -28.90 13.02 -31.44
CA ALA A 219 -29.51 12.75 -32.73
C ALA A 219 -30.74 13.64 -32.98
N LEU A 220 -31.62 13.79 -31.99
CA LEU A 220 -32.81 14.66 -32.08
C LEU A 220 -32.40 16.11 -32.35
N SER A 221 -31.41 16.64 -31.62
CA SER A 221 -30.89 17.98 -31.86
C SER A 221 -30.16 18.13 -33.20
N ALA A 222 -29.58 17.07 -33.76
CA ALA A 222 -28.93 17.08 -35.07
C ALA A 222 -29.93 17.15 -36.23
N VAL A 223 -31.01 16.37 -36.16
CA VAL A 223 -32.07 16.32 -37.18
C VAL A 223 -32.86 17.63 -37.28
N THR A 224 -32.90 18.40 -36.19
CA THR A 224 -33.72 19.61 -36.06
C THR A 224 -32.93 20.92 -36.09
N GLU A 225 -31.62 20.87 -36.36
CA GLU A 225 -30.78 22.06 -36.45
C GLU A 225 -31.09 22.88 -37.71
N LEU A 226 -31.63 24.09 -37.52
CA LEU A 226 -32.07 25.02 -38.58
C LEU A 226 -30.99 25.28 -39.65
N ASN A 227 -29.73 25.30 -39.24
CA ASN A 227 -28.57 25.51 -40.12
C ASN A 227 -27.61 24.32 -40.04
N PHE A 228 -28.13 23.08 -40.15
CA PHE A 228 -27.31 21.88 -40.11
C PHE A 228 -26.21 21.92 -41.19
N ASN A 229 -24.96 21.83 -40.74
CA ASN A 229 -23.80 21.77 -41.63
C ASN A 229 -22.98 20.53 -41.31
N MET A 230 -22.82 19.63 -42.30
CA MET A 230 -22.15 18.35 -42.13
C MET A 230 -20.68 18.49 -41.69
N ILE A 231 -19.95 19.49 -42.21
CA ILE A 231 -18.56 19.77 -41.81
C ILE A 231 -18.53 20.22 -40.33
N GLY A 232 -19.50 21.05 -39.94
CA GLY A 232 -19.67 21.49 -38.55
C GLY A 232 -19.97 20.32 -37.59
N PHE A 233 -20.90 19.45 -37.96
CA PHE A 233 -21.26 18.24 -37.21
C PHE A 233 -20.08 17.26 -37.09
N MET A 234 -19.41 16.94 -38.20
CA MET A 234 -18.25 16.04 -38.19
C MET A 234 -17.08 16.61 -37.39
N GLY A 235 -16.84 17.93 -37.44
CA GLY A 235 -15.86 18.59 -36.58
C GLY A 235 -16.15 18.43 -35.08
N ALA A 236 -17.43 18.51 -34.68
CA ALA A 236 -17.83 18.27 -33.29
C ALA A 236 -17.59 16.80 -32.86
N MET A 237 -17.94 15.85 -33.73
CA MET A 237 -17.75 14.40 -33.49
C MET A 237 -16.27 14.02 -33.40
N ILE A 238 -15.44 14.48 -34.34
CA ILE A 238 -13.98 14.29 -34.34
C ILE A 238 -13.35 14.92 -33.10
N SER A 239 -13.80 16.12 -32.71
CA SER A 239 -13.32 16.80 -31.51
C SER A 239 -13.58 15.97 -30.25
N ASN A 240 -14.77 15.36 -30.14
CA ASN A 240 -15.11 14.46 -29.04
C ASN A 240 -14.21 13.22 -29.00
N LEU A 241 -14.11 12.49 -30.11
CA LEU A 241 -13.30 11.28 -30.20
C LEU A 241 -11.82 11.58 -29.84
N ALA A 242 -11.25 12.65 -30.37
CA ALA A 242 -9.89 13.09 -30.07
C ALA A 242 -9.71 13.49 -28.60
N PHE A 243 -10.70 14.12 -27.96
CA PHE A 243 -10.63 14.43 -26.52
C PHE A 243 -10.83 13.20 -25.62
N VAL A 244 -11.61 12.20 -26.03
CA VAL A 244 -11.65 10.88 -25.35
C VAL A 244 -10.27 10.22 -25.39
N PHE A 245 -9.64 10.15 -26.57
CA PHE A 245 -8.26 9.67 -26.69
C PHE A 245 -7.27 10.46 -25.83
N ARG A 246 -7.35 11.80 -25.85
CA ARG A 246 -6.55 12.67 -24.96
C ARG A 246 -6.77 12.30 -23.50
N ASN A 247 -8.01 12.16 -23.03
CA ASN A 247 -8.31 11.84 -21.64
C ASN A 247 -7.74 10.46 -21.23
N ILE A 248 -7.96 9.42 -22.04
CA ILE A 248 -7.46 8.06 -21.80
C ILE A 248 -5.92 8.04 -21.74
N PHE A 249 -5.25 8.61 -22.74
CA PHE A 249 -3.78 8.63 -22.78
C PHE A 249 -3.16 9.60 -21.77
N SER A 250 -3.80 10.73 -21.46
CA SER A 250 -3.35 11.69 -20.43
C SER A 250 -3.37 11.04 -19.04
N LYS A 251 -4.43 10.29 -18.70
CA LYS A 251 -4.52 9.55 -17.44
C LYS A 251 -3.49 8.41 -17.35
N LYS A 252 -3.04 7.87 -18.50
CA LYS A 252 -1.95 6.89 -18.58
C LYS A 252 -0.55 7.54 -18.46
N GLY A 253 -0.35 8.71 -19.06
CA GLY A 253 0.90 9.48 -19.00
C GLY A 253 1.16 10.13 -17.64
N MET A 254 0.15 10.76 -17.04
CA MET A 254 0.24 11.40 -15.72
C MET A 254 0.46 10.41 -14.57
N LYS A 255 0.19 9.11 -14.78
CA LYS A 255 0.51 8.03 -13.82
C LYS A 255 1.98 7.59 -13.84
N GLY A 256 2.76 8.00 -14.85
CA GLY A 256 4.12 7.48 -15.09
C GLY A 256 5.26 8.48 -14.86
N MET A 257 4.98 9.77 -14.69
CA MET A 257 6.02 10.79 -14.44
C MET A 257 5.50 11.81 -13.43
N ALA A 258 6.40 12.35 -12.59
CA ALA A 258 6.08 13.31 -11.52
C ALA A 258 5.85 14.74 -12.08
N VAL A 259 5.01 14.85 -13.11
CA VAL A 259 4.73 16.08 -13.85
C VAL A 259 3.36 16.59 -13.42
N SER A 260 3.30 17.81 -12.87
CA SER A 260 2.03 18.48 -12.55
C SER A 260 1.15 18.63 -13.79
N GLY A 261 -0.18 18.64 -13.63
CA GLY A 261 -1.12 18.81 -14.74
C GLY A 261 -0.88 20.11 -15.54
N MET A 262 -0.34 21.15 -14.88
CA MET A 262 0.11 22.39 -15.51
C MET A 262 1.26 22.16 -16.49
N ASN A 263 2.30 21.45 -16.07
CA ASN A 263 3.47 21.14 -16.90
C ASN A 263 3.12 20.15 -18.03
N TYR A 264 2.17 19.24 -17.76
CA TYR A 264 1.59 18.36 -18.76
C TYR A 264 0.90 19.17 -19.87
N TYR A 265 0.01 20.10 -19.51
CA TYR A 265 -0.69 20.97 -20.48
C TYR A 265 0.26 21.90 -21.26
N ALA A 266 1.31 22.43 -20.62
CA ALA A 266 2.28 23.29 -21.26
C ALA A 266 3.02 22.60 -22.42
N CYS A 267 3.54 21.39 -22.17
CA CYS A 267 4.22 20.61 -23.22
C CYS A 267 3.27 20.13 -24.31
N LEU A 268 2.01 19.79 -23.97
CA LEU A 268 0.98 19.50 -24.95
C LEU A 268 0.77 20.70 -25.89
N SER A 269 0.62 21.90 -25.33
CA SER A 269 0.35 23.13 -26.11
C SER A 269 1.47 23.43 -27.11
N ILE A 270 2.73 23.34 -26.68
CA ILE A 270 3.91 23.58 -27.52
C ILE A 270 4.02 22.52 -28.63
N LEU A 271 3.89 21.24 -28.32
CA LEU A 271 3.98 20.20 -29.34
C LEU A 271 2.74 20.22 -30.26
N SER A 272 1.57 20.63 -29.78
CA SER A 272 0.38 20.90 -30.59
C SER A 272 0.57 22.08 -31.55
N LEU A 273 1.24 23.16 -31.11
CA LEU A 273 1.61 24.30 -31.97
C LEU A 273 2.54 23.87 -33.10
N LEU A 274 3.61 23.11 -32.77
CA LEU A 274 4.57 22.59 -33.75
C LEU A 274 3.89 21.66 -34.78
N ILE A 275 2.96 20.83 -34.34
CA ILE A 275 2.16 19.97 -35.23
C ILE A 275 1.21 20.80 -36.10
N LEU A 276 0.51 21.79 -35.54
CA LEU A 276 -0.56 22.49 -36.26
C LEU A 276 -0.06 23.51 -37.29
N THR A 277 1.01 24.24 -36.97
CA THR A 277 1.53 25.35 -37.80
C THR A 277 1.72 24.97 -39.29
N PRO A 278 2.38 23.86 -39.66
CA PRO A 278 2.53 23.49 -41.07
C PRO A 278 1.19 23.14 -41.75
N PHE A 279 0.24 22.53 -41.04
CA PHE A 279 -1.09 22.24 -41.61
C PHE A 279 -1.92 23.50 -41.80
N ALA A 280 -1.85 24.47 -40.89
CA ALA A 280 -2.53 25.76 -41.07
C ALA A 280 -2.01 26.48 -42.34
N ILE A 281 -0.69 26.53 -42.51
CA ILE A 281 -0.06 27.11 -43.71
C ILE A 281 -0.50 26.37 -44.98
N ALA A 282 -0.55 25.04 -44.96
CA ALA A 282 -0.91 24.23 -46.12
C ALA A 282 -2.41 24.25 -46.48
N VAL A 283 -3.31 24.40 -45.50
CA VAL A 283 -4.77 24.34 -45.71
C VAL A 283 -5.38 25.71 -46.02
N GLU A 284 -4.88 26.78 -45.41
CA GLU A 284 -5.48 28.12 -45.53
C GLU A 284 -4.59 29.12 -46.28
N GLY A 285 -3.26 29.06 -46.10
CA GLY A 285 -2.30 29.88 -46.83
C GLY A 285 -2.11 31.32 -46.31
N PRO A 286 -0.86 31.83 -46.18
CA PRO A 286 -0.59 33.19 -45.68
C PRO A 286 -1.23 34.34 -46.48
N GLN A 287 -1.43 34.16 -47.78
CA GLN A 287 -2.05 35.17 -48.66
C GLN A 287 -3.53 35.37 -48.33
N MET A 288 -4.27 34.28 -48.10
CA MET A 288 -5.68 34.33 -47.71
C MET A 288 -5.84 34.92 -46.30
N TRP A 289 -4.92 34.59 -45.38
CA TRP A 289 -4.89 35.21 -44.05
C TRP A 289 -4.72 36.72 -44.11
N ALA A 290 -3.79 37.24 -44.93
CA ALA A 290 -3.58 38.66 -45.08
C ALA A 290 -4.84 39.39 -45.61
N ALA A 291 -5.47 38.85 -46.65
CA ALA A 291 -6.71 39.40 -47.21
C ALA A 291 -7.88 39.37 -46.21
N GLY A 292 -8.06 38.24 -45.51
CA GLY A 292 -9.06 38.09 -44.46
C GLY A 292 -8.83 39.04 -43.28
N TRP A 293 -7.59 39.28 -42.90
CA TRP A 293 -7.24 40.14 -41.77
C TRP A 293 -7.55 41.62 -42.06
N GLN A 294 -7.24 42.09 -43.27
CA GLN A 294 -7.64 43.43 -43.72
C GLN A 294 -9.18 43.57 -43.78
N THR A 295 -9.88 42.52 -44.22
CA THR A 295 -11.35 42.50 -44.25
C THR A 295 -11.94 42.61 -42.83
N ALA A 296 -11.42 41.84 -41.87
CA ALA A 296 -11.85 41.92 -40.47
C ALA A 296 -11.55 43.29 -39.83
N LEU A 297 -10.38 43.88 -40.11
CA LEU A 297 -10.02 45.22 -39.65
C LEU A 297 -10.91 46.31 -40.26
N SER A 298 -11.31 46.21 -41.53
CA SER A 298 -12.23 47.18 -42.16
C SER A 298 -13.66 47.11 -41.61
N GLN A 299 -14.11 45.92 -41.17
CA GLN A 299 -15.48 45.71 -40.67
C GLN A 299 -15.63 46.00 -39.16
N ILE A 300 -14.58 45.77 -38.36
CA ILE A 300 -14.63 45.87 -36.88
C ILE A 300 -13.71 46.97 -36.32
N GLY A 301 -12.75 47.44 -37.12
CA GLY A 301 -11.71 48.37 -36.67
C GLY A 301 -10.60 47.69 -35.85
N PRO A 302 -9.68 48.47 -35.26
CA PRO A 302 -8.50 47.96 -34.55
C PRO A 302 -8.84 47.09 -33.34
N ASN A 303 -10.05 47.21 -32.79
CA ASN A 303 -10.55 46.40 -31.68
C ASN A 303 -10.64 44.90 -32.00
N PHE A 304 -10.63 44.52 -33.28
CA PHE A 304 -10.55 43.11 -33.70
C PHE A 304 -9.32 42.39 -33.13
N ILE A 305 -8.17 43.09 -33.02
CA ILE A 305 -6.93 42.54 -32.44
C ILE A 305 -7.18 42.04 -31.00
N TRP A 306 -7.92 42.82 -30.20
CA TRP A 306 -8.28 42.44 -28.84
C TRP A 306 -9.22 41.22 -28.77
N TRP A 307 -10.04 40.99 -29.79
CA TRP A 307 -10.88 39.77 -29.85
C TRP A 307 -10.03 38.52 -30.12
N VAL A 308 -9.01 38.64 -30.98
CA VAL A 308 -8.04 37.56 -31.26
C VAL A 308 -7.16 37.27 -30.04
N VAL A 309 -6.67 38.32 -29.35
CA VAL A 309 -5.93 38.17 -28.09
C VAL A 309 -6.81 37.53 -27.02
N ALA A 310 -8.06 38.00 -26.84
CA ALA A 310 -9.00 37.44 -25.88
C ALA A 310 -9.25 35.95 -26.13
N GLN A 311 -9.62 35.53 -27.35
CA GLN A 311 -9.87 34.11 -27.59
C GLN A 311 -8.63 33.25 -27.29
N SER A 312 -7.43 33.71 -27.65
CA SER A 312 -6.18 32.97 -27.40
C SER A 312 -5.81 32.88 -25.92
N VAL A 313 -5.93 33.98 -25.17
CA VAL A 313 -5.63 34.01 -23.72
C VAL A 313 -6.65 33.18 -22.93
N PHE A 314 -7.95 33.37 -23.18
CA PHE A 314 -8.98 32.61 -22.48
C PHE A 314 -8.95 31.11 -22.84
N TYR A 315 -8.54 30.75 -24.07
CA TYR A 315 -8.24 29.35 -24.42
C TYR A 315 -7.18 28.74 -23.51
N HIS A 316 -6.05 29.42 -23.33
CA HIS A 316 -4.99 28.93 -22.45
C HIS A 316 -5.47 28.81 -20.99
N LEU A 317 -6.06 29.89 -20.45
CA LEU A 317 -6.48 29.94 -19.04
C LEU A 317 -7.53 28.89 -18.69
N TYR A 318 -8.57 28.67 -19.51
CA TYR A 318 -9.58 27.66 -19.19
C TYR A 318 -8.97 26.25 -19.20
N ASN A 319 -8.06 25.94 -20.12
CA ASN A 319 -7.40 24.64 -20.17
C ASN A 319 -6.46 24.47 -18.97
N GLN A 320 -5.67 25.49 -18.61
CA GLN A 320 -4.81 25.48 -17.43
C GLN A 320 -5.60 25.17 -16.16
N VAL A 321 -6.72 25.85 -15.91
CA VAL A 321 -7.59 25.58 -14.75
C VAL A 321 -8.23 24.18 -14.84
N SER A 322 -8.55 23.70 -16.05
CA SER A 322 -9.06 22.34 -16.27
C SER A 322 -8.05 21.26 -15.85
N TYR A 323 -6.77 21.41 -16.22
CA TYR A 323 -5.71 20.48 -15.83
C TYR A 323 -5.30 20.62 -14.35
N MET A 324 -5.33 21.83 -13.79
CA MET A 324 -5.16 22.02 -12.33
C MET A 324 -6.30 21.38 -11.53
N SER A 325 -7.52 21.38 -12.06
CA SER A 325 -8.67 20.72 -11.43
C SER A 325 -8.54 19.19 -11.47
N LEU A 326 -8.05 18.63 -12.60
CA LEU A 326 -7.79 17.19 -12.76
C LEU A 326 -6.87 16.60 -11.69
N ASP A 327 -5.86 17.35 -11.25
CA ASP A 327 -4.92 16.92 -10.20
C ASP A 327 -5.55 16.88 -8.79
N GLN A 328 -6.70 17.55 -8.58
CA GLN A 328 -7.28 17.82 -7.25
C GLN A 328 -8.60 17.11 -6.99
N ILE A 329 -9.25 16.51 -8.01
CA ILE A 329 -10.59 15.92 -7.89
C ILE A 329 -10.65 14.52 -8.53
N SER A 330 -11.68 13.75 -8.19
CA SER A 330 -11.87 12.42 -8.80
C SER A 330 -12.21 12.53 -10.30
N PRO A 331 -11.83 11.54 -11.13
CA PRO A 331 -12.20 11.52 -12.55
C PRO A 331 -13.72 11.63 -12.77
N LEU A 332 -14.52 11.05 -11.88
CA LEU A 332 -15.99 11.14 -11.89
C LEU A 332 -16.47 12.58 -11.65
N THR A 333 -15.90 13.28 -10.64
CA THR A 333 -16.19 14.69 -10.37
C THR A 333 -15.79 15.59 -11.55
N PHE A 334 -14.69 15.27 -12.23
CA PHE A 334 -14.26 15.96 -13.44
C PHE A 334 -15.19 15.68 -14.65
N SER A 335 -15.74 14.46 -14.75
CA SER A 335 -16.74 14.08 -15.77
C SER A 335 -18.02 14.93 -15.62
N ILE A 336 -18.61 14.94 -14.41
CA ILE A 336 -19.74 15.82 -14.05
C ILE A 336 -19.43 17.29 -14.37
N GLY A 337 -18.23 17.74 -14.00
CA GLY A 337 -17.73 19.08 -14.25
C GLY A 337 -17.66 19.47 -15.73
N ASN A 338 -17.32 18.53 -16.61
CA ASN A 338 -17.33 18.75 -18.06
C ASN A 338 -18.75 18.85 -18.61
N THR A 339 -19.69 18.07 -18.09
CA THR A 339 -21.11 18.16 -18.43
C THR A 339 -21.67 19.53 -18.07
N MET A 340 -21.47 19.98 -16.82
CA MET A 340 -21.94 21.29 -16.34
C MET A 340 -21.33 22.45 -17.16
N LYS A 341 -20.03 22.40 -17.45
CA LYS A 341 -19.34 23.38 -18.33
C LYS A 341 -20.04 23.54 -19.68
N ARG A 342 -20.48 22.44 -20.30
CA ARG A 342 -21.15 22.45 -21.62
C ARG A 342 -22.50 23.16 -21.53
N ILE A 343 -23.27 22.92 -20.47
CA ILE A 343 -24.54 23.61 -20.19
C ILE A 343 -24.31 25.13 -20.09
N SER A 344 -23.32 25.55 -19.29
CA SER A 344 -22.98 26.97 -19.12
C SER A 344 -22.65 27.66 -20.46
N VAL A 345 -21.90 26.98 -21.34
CA VAL A 345 -21.58 27.52 -22.67
C VAL A 345 -22.79 27.56 -23.60
N ILE A 346 -23.62 26.52 -23.61
CA ILE A 346 -24.86 26.48 -24.42
C ILE A 346 -25.76 27.66 -24.03
N VAL A 347 -26.13 27.78 -22.77
CA VAL A 347 -27.02 28.84 -22.26
C VAL A 347 -26.45 30.24 -22.54
N SER A 348 -25.18 30.47 -22.22
CA SER A 348 -24.54 31.78 -22.46
C SER A 348 -24.47 32.13 -23.95
N SER A 349 -24.23 31.14 -24.83
CA SER A 349 -24.17 31.38 -26.27
C SER A 349 -25.53 31.73 -26.87
N ILE A 350 -26.62 31.12 -26.40
CA ILE A 350 -27.98 31.42 -26.85
C ILE A 350 -28.37 32.85 -26.48
N ILE A 351 -28.07 33.26 -25.23
CA ILE A 351 -28.34 34.62 -24.73
C ILE A 351 -27.55 35.67 -25.52
N ILE A 352 -26.26 35.44 -25.76
CA ILE A 352 -25.35 36.47 -26.31
C ILE A 352 -25.42 36.59 -27.84
N PHE A 353 -25.68 35.48 -28.55
CA PHE A 353 -25.80 35.49 -30.02
C PHE A 353 -27.25 35.53 -30.50
N HIS A 354 -28.23 35.64 -29.58
CA HIS A 354 -29.67 35.63 -29.86
C HIS A 354 -30.08 34.55 -30.88
N THR A 355 -29.43 33.38 -30.82
CA THR A 355 -29.59 32.35 -31.84
C THR A 355 -30.97 31.68 -31.68
N PRO A 356 -31.80 31.60 -32.73
CA PRO A 356 -33.12 30.99 -32.64
C PRO A 356 -32.98 29.48 -32.39
N VAL A 357 -33.35 29.03 -31.19
CA VAL A 357 -33.38 27.61 -30.82
C VAL A 357 -34.81 27.12 -30.96
N GLN A 358 -35.07 26.15 -31.84
CA GLN A 358 -36.39 25.54 -31.88
C GLN A 358 -36.66 24.78 -30.58
N PRO A 359 -37.92 24.71 -30.09
CA PRO A 359 -38.26 23.98 -28.88
C PRO A 359 -37.80 22.51 -28.88
N ILE A 360 -37.77 21.89 -30.06
CA ILE A 360 -37.33 20.50 -30.24
C ILE A 360 -35.80 20.32 -30.10
N ASN A 361 -34.99 21.30 -30.50
CA ASN A 361 -33.53 21.30 -30.29
C ASN A 361 -33.22 21.47 -28.80
N ALA A 362 -33.97 22.35 -28.11
CA ALA A 362 -33.89 22.50 -26.67
C ALA A 362 -34.26 21.21 -25.93
N LEU A 363 -35.28 20.48 -26.40
CA LEU A 363 -35.66 19.17 -25.89
C LEU A 363 -34.55 18.12 -26.13
N GLY A 364 -33.99 18.05 -27.35
CA GLY A 364 -32.87 17.16 -27.67
C GLY A 364 -31.64 17.42 -26.79
N ALA A 365 -31.29 18.70 -26.59
CA ALA A 365 -30.24 19.11 -25.66
C ALA A 365 -30.53 18.68 -24.22
N ALA A 366 -31.75 18.91 -23.72
CA ALA A 366 -32.15 18.53 -22.37
C ALA A 366 -32.07 17.00 -22.15
N ILE A 367 -32.52 16.21 -23.12
CA ILE A 367 -32.44 14.74 -23.09
C ILE A 367 -30.98 14.26 -23.10
N ALA A 368 -30.12 14.86 -23.93
CA ALA A 368 -28.69 14.52 -23.98
C ALA A 368 -27.95 14.86 -22.67
N ILE A 369 -28.27 16.01 -22.07
CA ILE A 369 -27.74 16.46 -20.77
C ILE A 369 -28.21 15.52 -19.65
N LEU A 370 -29.51 15.19 -19.60
CA LEU A 370 -30.08 14.27 -18.63
C LEU A 370 -29.46 12.87 -18.75
N GLY A 371 -29.30 12.36 -19.97
CA GLY A 371 -28.58 11.11 -20.23
C GLY A 371 -27.15 11.14 -19.70
N THR A 372 -26.45 12.26 -19.88
CA THR A 372 -25.07 12.43 -19.40
C THR A 372 -25.00 12.46 -17.87
N PHE A 373 -25.99 13.08 -17.22
CA PHE A 373 -26.14 13.03 -15.76
C PHE A 373 -26.43 11.60 -15.26
N LEU A 374 -27.38 10.89 -15.89
CA LEU A 374 -27.72 9.50 -15.55
C LEU A 374 -26.53 8.56 -15.74
N TYR A 375 -25.78 8.71 -16.84
CA TYR A 375 -24.53 7.99 -17.08
C TYR A 375 -23.53 8.20 -15.94
N SER A 376 -23.32 9.45 -15.52
CA SER A 376 -22.42 9.75 -14.40
C SER A 376 -22.91 9.18 -13.06
N GLN A 377 -24.22 9.05 -12.84
CA GLN A 377 -24.75 8.36 -11.66
C GLN A 377 -24.46 6.86 -11.75
N VAL A 378 -24.70 6.22 -12.90
CA VAL A 378 -24.41 4.78 -13.11
C VAL A 378 -22.90 4.48 -12.98
N GLU A 379 -22.04 5.35 -13.50
CA GLU A 379 -20.58 5.27 -13.33
C GLU A 379 -20.15 5.33 -11.84
N SER A 380 -20.92 6.02 -11.00
CA SER A 380 -20.67 6.08 -9.55
C SER A 380 -21.01 4.78 -8.81
N PHE A 381 -22.04 4.05 -9.27
CA PHE A 381 -22.43 2.74 -8.71
C PHE A 381 -21.63 1.57 -9.28
N HIS A 382 -21.12 1.72 -10.51
CA HIS A 382 -20.26 0.75 -11.18
C HIS A 382 -18.96 1.43 -11.64
N PRO A 383 -18.03 1.72 -10.71
CA PRO A 383 -16.73 2.29 -11.08
C PRO A 383 -16.01 1.39 -12.08
N PHE A 384 -15.49 1.98 -13.15
CA PHE A 384 -14.80 1.30 -14.25
C PHE A 384 -13.77 0.29 -13.74
N ASN A 385 -14.00 -0.99 -14.05
CA ASN A 385 -13.13 -2.09 -13.66
C ASN A 385 -11.92 -2.17 -14.62
N SER A 386 -11.01 -1.19 -14.54
CA SER A 386 -9.71 -1.21 -15.23
C SER A 386 -8.74 -2.29 -14.70
N ALA A 387 -9.27 -3.33 -14.05
CA ALA A 387 -8.55 -4.44 -13.43
C ALA A 387 -8.25 -5.59 -14.41
N ASN A 388 -8.91 -5.66 -15.57
CA ASN A 388 -8.76 -6.76 -16.53
C ASN A 388 -7.63 -6.57 -17.58
N MET A 389 -6.73 -5.60 -17.38
CA MET A 389 -5.49 -5.45 -18.18
C MET A 389 -4.23 -5.62 -17.33
N ILE A 390 -4.17 -6.71 -16.55
CA ILE A 390 -2.95 -7.14 -15.84
C ILE A 390 -2.39 -8.40 -16.50
N HIS A 391 -1.89 -8.24 -17.73
CA HIS A 391 -0.83 -9.10 -18.25
C HIS A 391 0.23 -8.27 -18.96
N ARG A 392 1.47 -8.40 -18.45
CA ARG A 392 2.76 -7.85 -18.89
C ARG A 392 3.17 -6.47 -18.34
N LYS A 393 4.30 -6.54 -17.62
CA LYS A 393 5.21 -5.50 -17.07
C LYS A 393 4.71 -4.72 -15.85
N PRO A 394 5.27 -4.99 -14.64
CA PRO A 394 5.07 -4.13 -13.48
C PRO A 394 5.91 -2.87 -13.62
N THR A 395 5.32 -1.69 -13.40
CA THR A 395 6.08 -0.44 -13.28
C THR A 395 5.30 0.55 -12.41
N MET A 396 5.99 1.12 -11.42
CA MET A 396 5.53 2.19 -10.51
C MET A 396 4.38 1.89 -9.54
N VAL A 397 4.75 1.33 -8.40
CA VAL A 397 4.19 1.76 -7.11
C VAL A 397 4.73 3.16 -6.77
N LYS A 398 4.05 4.22 -7.22
CA LYS A 398 4.27 5.59 -6.74
C LYS A 398 2.94 6.25 -6.33
N SER A 399 2.94 6.82 -5.12
CA SER A 399 1.90 7.69 -4.54
C SER A 399 0.43 7.26 -4.66
N LEU A 400 0.04 6.26 -3.86
CA LEU A 400 -1.30 6.20 -3.27
C LEU A 400 -1.23 6.67 -1.81
N ASP A 401 -1.04 7.97 -1.62
CA ASP A 401 -1.02 8.56 -0.28
C ASP A 401 -2.45 8.82 0.21
N GLY A 402 -2.75 8.34 1.42
CA GLY A 402 -3.87 8.85 2.22
C GLY A 402 -5.29 8.46 1.76
N LYS A 403 -5.61 7.15 1.71
CA LYS A 403 -6.97 6.62 2.02
C LYS A 403 -7.12 5.09 2.03
N ALA A 404 -6.09 4.32 1.66
CA ALA A 404 -6.08 2.89 2.00
C ALA A 404 -6.02 2.73 3.52
N VAL A 405 -6.96 1.98 4.11
CA VAL A 405 -6.87 1.56 5.51
C VAL A 405 -5.83 0.45 5.59
N ARG A 406 -4.55 0.82 5.61
CA ARG A 406 -3.45 -0.07 5.99
C ARG A 406 -3.19 0.10 7.49
N ASN A 407 -2.69 -0.95 8.14
CA ASN A 407 -2.23 -0.84 9.53
C ASN A 407 -1.06 0.16 9.62
N PRO A 408 -0.89 0.85 10.76
CA PRO A 408 0.03 1.97 10.90
C PRO A 408 1.49 1.50 11.04
N SER A 409 2.06 1.00 9.94
CA SER A 409 3.50 0.98 9.74
C SER A 409 4.00 2.40 9.53
N ILE A 410 5.17 2.73 10.07
CA ILE A 410 5.84 3.97 9.69
C ILE A 410 6.48 3.72 8.32
N ALA A 411 6.15 4.58 7.35
CA ALA A 411 6.73 4.57 6.02
C ALA A 411 7.15 6.00 5.66
N CYS A 412 8.41 6.36 5.93
CA CYS A 412 8.93 7.65 5.49
C CYS A 412 9.30 7.58 4.00
N ARG A 413 8.41 8.04 3.11
CA ARG A 413 8.79 8.21 1.69
C ARG A 413 9.82 9.33 1.56
N PHE A 414 10.96 9.02 0.97
CA PHE A 414 11.96 10.00 0.55
C PHE A 414 11.48 10.74 -0.70
N ASN A 415 11.71 12.06 -0.75
CA ASN A 415 11.48 12.87 -1.95
C ASN A 415 12.82 13.45 -2.41
N LEU A 416 13.23 13.11 -3.64
CA LEU A 416 14.29 13.83 -4.32
C LEU A 416 13.74 15.14 -4.87
N GLY A 417 14.46 16.22 -4.59
CA GLY A 417 14.22 17.54 -5.16
C GLY A 417 15.47 18.36 -4.94
N ASP A 418 15.94 19.04 -5.98
CA ASP A 418 17.31 19.60 -6.04
C ASP A 418 17.67 20.52 -4.87
N ALA A 419 18.95 20.50 -4.50
CA ALA A 419 19.59 21.49 -3.63
C ALA A 419 21.07 21.59 -3.96
N ASN A 420 21.59 22.82 -3.88
CA ASN A 420 22.98 23.13 -4.15
C ASN A 420 23.92 22.59 -3.05
N GLU A 421 25.01 21.96 -3.51
CA GLU A 421 26.40 21.98 -3.01
C GLU A 421 26.80 21.67 -1.55
N THR A 422 25.93 21.54 -0.54
CA THR A 422 26.43 21.35 0.86
C THR A 422 26.28 19.97 1.50
N ALA A 423 25.87 18.91 0.79
CA ALA A 423 25.87 17.55 1.36
C ALA A 423 26.02 16.42 0.33
N LEU A 424 27.17 15.74 0.35
CA LEU A 424 27.42 14.51 -0.43
C LEU A 424 26.41 13.40 -0.08
N GLN A 425 25.97 13.33 1.19
CA GLN A 425 24.94 12.39 1.65
C GLN A 425 23.52 12.72 1.13
N ALA A 426 23.17 14.00 0.97
CA ALA A 426 21.83 14.39 0.49
C ALA A 426 21.61 14.04 -0.99
N LYS A 427 22.68 13.98 -1.79
CA LYS A 427 22.64 13.54 -3.20
C LYS A 427 22.25 12.06 -3.36
N GLN A 428 22.54 11.19 -2.38
CA GLN A 428 22.33 9.74 -2.51
C GLN A 428 20.91 9.31 -2.10
N PHE A 429 20.43 9.81 -0.95
CA PHE A 429 19.19 9.36 -0.30
C PHE A 429 17.97 10.28 -0.50
N GLY A 430 18.15 11.46 -1.09
CA GLY A 430 17.09 12.47 -1.21
C GLY A 430 16.73 13.17 0.11
N LYS A 431 15.73 14.05 0.06
CA LYS A 431 15.28 14.83 1.22
C LYS A 431 14.20 14.08 2.00
N VAL A 432 14.27 14.18 3.33
CA VAL A 432 13.27 13.61 4.24
C VAL A 432 11.94 14.35 4.09
N ASN A 433 10.86 13.61 3.87
CA ASN A 433 9.52 14.19 3.79
C ASN A 433 9.00 14.58 5.18
N MET A 434 9.20 15.85 5.56
CA MET A 434 8.75 16.39 6.84
C MET A 434 7.23 16.37 7.05
N ALA A 435 6.41 16.23 5.99
CA ALA A 435 4.96 16.02 6.16
C ALA A 435 4.66 14.61 6.70
N GLY A 436 5.41 13.59 6.27
CA GLY A 436 5.36 12.24 6.84
C GLY A 436 5.78 12.24 8.31
N ILE A 437 6.90 12.91 8.64
CA ILE A 437 7.36 13.06 10.03
C ILE A 437 6.29 13.73 10.91
N ARG A 438 5.64 14.81 10.45
CA ARG A 438 4.54 15.45 11.18
C ARG A 438 3.31 14.56 11.35
N HIS A 439 2.97 13.73 10.35
CA HIS A 439 1.86 12.78 10.44
C HIS A 439 2.09 11.76 11.55
N TYR A 440 3.24 11.10 11.56
CA TYR A 440 3.55 10.08 12.56
C TYR A 440 3.77 10.66 13.96
N ASN A 441 4.36 11.86 14.10
CA ASN A 441 4.39 12.58 15.37
C ASN A 441 2.97 12.80 15.92
N LYS A 442 2.07 13.38 15.13
CA LYS A 442 0.68 13.60 15.55
C LYS A 442 -0.03 12.30 15.97
N LEU A 443 0.25 11.18 15.28
CA LEU A 443 -0.29 9.87 15.64
C LEU A 443 0.27 9.36 16.98
N ILE A 444 1.59 9.36 17.13
CA ILE A 444 2.30 8.94 18.36
C ILE A 444 1.84 9.76 19.55
N ASP A 445 1.80 11.09 19.41
CA ASP A 445 1.33 11.99 20.45
C ASP A 445 -0.13 11.68 20.79
N SER A 446 -1.00 11.48 19.80
CA SER A 446 -2.42 11.16 20.03
C SER A 446 -2.62 9.81 20.77
N LEU A 447 -1.77 8.82 20.52
CA LEU A 447 -1.79 7.53 21.23
C LEU A 447 -1.35 7.71 22.69
N LEU A 448 -0.23 8.42 22.92
CA LEU A 448 0.30 8.69 24.26
C LEU A 448 -0.65 9.54 25.12
N HIS A 449 -1.29 10.56 24.53
CA HIS A 449 -2.35 11.34 25.21
C HIS A 449 -3.59 10.50 25.58
N LYS A 450 -3.73 9.28 25.04
CA LYS A 450 -4.76 8.30 25.42
C LYS A 450 -4.21 7.15 26.26
N GLY A 451 -2.94 7.20 26.68
CA GLY A 451 -2.27 6.16 27.46
C GLY A 451 -2.03 4.86 26.68
N ILE A 452 -1.95 4.95 25.35
CA ILE A 452 -1.68 3.81 24.45
C ILE A 452 -0.20 3.87 24.05
N GLN A 453 0.56 2.83 24.41
CA GLN A 453 1.98 2.78 24.07
C GLN A 453 2.20 2.42 22.60
N PRO A 454 2.96 3.21 21.81
CA PRO A 454 3.29 2.87 20.43
C PRO A 454 4.24 1.67 20.36
N PHE A 455 3.90 0.70 19.49
CA PHE A 455 4.74 -0.42 19.11
C PHE A 455 4.94 -0.33 17.60
N VAL A 456 6.14 0.05 17.15
CA VAL A 456 6.34 0.64 15.81
C VAL A 456 7.09 -0.30 14.89
N THR A 457 6.45 -0.66 13.77
CA THR A 457 7.08 -1.40 12.67
C THR A 457 7.69 -0.45 11.64
N LEU A 458 8.97 -0.61 11.36
CA LEU A 458 9.75 0.19 10.40
C LEU A 458 9.48 -0.20 8.94
N THR A 459 9.33 -1.48 8.64
CA THR A 459 8.83 -1.92 7.33
C THR A 459 7.88 -3.13 7.42
N HIS A 460 6.81 -3.05 6.64
CA HIS A 460 5.77 -4.06 6.50
C HIS A 460 5.48 -4.25 5.00
N TYR A 461 6.46 -4.84 4.30
CA TYR A 461 6.43 -5.17 2.87
C TYR A 461 6.37 -3.93 1.95
N ASP A 462 6.70 -2.75 2.48
CA ASP A 462 6.48 -1.43 1.90
C ASP A 462 7.79 -0.72 1.49
N ILE A 463 8.78 -1.50 1.04
CA ILE A 463 10.04 -0.96 0.51
C ILE A 463 9.75 0.03 -0.66
N PRO A 464 10.43 1.19 -0.72
CA PRO A 464 10.19 2.13 -1.81
C PRO A 464 10.55 1.52 -3.17
N GLN A 465 9.61 1.59 -4.12
CA GLN A 465 9.77 1.12 -5.51
C GLN A 465 11.06 1.64 -6.17
N GLU A 466 11.51 2.84 -5.81
CA GLU A 466 12.75 3.40 -6.33
C GLU A 466 14.00 2.56 -6.00
N LEU A 467 14.03 1.84 -4.88
CA LEU A 467 15.14 0.94 -4.55
C LEU A 467 15.09 -0.34 -5.39
N GLU A 468 13.89 -0.81 -5.73
CA GLU A 468 13.66 -1.90 -6.68
C GLU A 468 14.14 -1.47 -8.08
N ASP A 469 13.68 -0.30 -8.56
CA ASP A 469 14.02 0.25 -9.88
C ASP A 469 15.54 0.56 -10.02
N ARG A 470 16.22 1.00 -8.94
CA ARG A 470 17.65 1.35 -8.96
C ARG A 470 18.59 0.14 -8.94
N TYR A 471 18.27 -0.91 -8.18
CA TYR A 471 19.20 -2.02 -7.95
C TYR A 471 18.55 -3.36 -7.53
N GLY A 472 17.23 -3.52 -7.63
CA GLY A 472 16.52 -4.74 -7.21
C GLY A 472 16.33 -4.88 -5.69
N ALA A 473 16.30 -3.75 -4.97
CA ALA A 473 15.95 -3.67 -3.55
C ALA A 473 16.68 -4.73 -2.69
N TRP A 474 15.94 -5.71 -2.14
CA TRP A 474 16.47 -6.76 -1.26
C TRP A 474 17.49 -7.68 -1.93
N LEU A 475 17.58 -7.70 -3.26
CA LEU A 475 18.59 -8.47 -4.01
C LEU A 475 19.97 -7.81 -4.04
N SER A 476 20.12 -6.56 -3.56
CA SER A 476 21.40 -5.86 -3.53
C SER A 476 21.87 -5.56 -2.10
N PRO A 477 23.16 -5.74 -1.77
CA PRO A 477 23.70 -5.34 -0.47
C PRO A 477 23.62 -3.83 -0.20
N LYS A 478 23.43 -2.98 -1.23
CA LYS A 478 23.23 -1.53 -1.08
C LYS A 478 22.06 -1.18 -0.15
N VAL A 479 21.02 -2.02 -0.14
CA VAL A 479 19.83 -1.82 0.70
C VAL A 479 20.13 -1.78 2.20
N GLN A 480 21.27 -2.32 2.64
CA GLN A 480 21.70 -2.32 4.03
C GLN A 480 22.00 -0.90 4.53
N ASP A 481 22.66 -0.08 3.70
CA ASP A 481 22.96 1.33 4.03
C ASP A 481 21.69 2.19 3.92
N ASP A 482 20.87 1.99 2.89
CA ASP A 482 19.58 2.68 2.72
C ASP A 482 18.62 2.40 3.89
N PHE A 483 18.49 1.14 4.32
CA PHE A 483 17.66 0.76 5.47
C PHE A 483 18.22 1.28 6.80
N ARG A 484 19.55 1.25 6.98
CA ARG A 484 20.20 1.82 8.17
C ARG A 484 19.98 3.34 8.26
N TYR A 485 20.07 4.07 7.14
CA TYR A 485 19.78 5.50 7.08
C TYR A 485 18.30 5.80 7.37
N TYR A 486 17.39 5.00 6.81
CA TYR A 486 15.96 5.09 7.11
C TYR A 486 15.65 4.85 8.60
N ALA A 487 16.25 3.83 9.22
CA ALA A 487 16.13 3.58 10.65
C ALA A 487 16.68 4.74 11.48
N ASP A 488 17.81 5.34 11.09
CA ASP A 488 18.38 6.52 11.76
C ASP A 488 17.41 7.70 11.83
N ILE A 489 16.69 7.96 10.74
CA ILE A 489 15.66 9.00 10.67
C ILE A 489 14.51 8.69 11.63
N CYS A 490 13.98 7.46 11.60
CA CYS A 490 12.87 7.07 12.48
C CYS A 490 13.25 7.15 13.96
N PHE A 491 14.41 6.62 14.35
CA PHE A 491 14.92 6.71 15.72
C PHE A 491 15.16 8.16 16.15
N LYS A 492 15.68 9.01 15.26
CA LYS A 492 15.92 10.44 15.55
C LYS A 492 14.64 11.24 15.81
N TYR A 493 13.58 11.01 15.03
CA TYR A 493 12.36 11.84 15.08
C TYR A 493 11.24 11.32 15.98
N PHE A 494 11.28 10.04 16.37
CA PHE A 494 10.21 9.40 17.15
C PHE A 494 10.71 8.63 18.38
N GLY A 495 11.99 8.29 18.45
CA GLY A 495 12.55 7.44 19.52
C GLY A 495 12.63 8.13 20.89
N ASP A 496 12.33 9.42 20.98
CA ASP A 496 12.09 10.12 22.24
C ASP A 496 10.78 9.70 22.93
N ARG A 497 9.85 9.08 22.18
CA ARG A 497 8.51 8.65 22.62
C ARG A 497 8.19 7.17 22.33
N VAL A 498 8.91 6.54 21.40
CA VAL A 498 8.68 5.15 20.98
C VAL A 498 9.65 4.21 21.70
N GLU A 499 9.10 3.40 22.63
CA GLU A 499 9.87 2.42 23.41
C GLU A 499 10.07 1.07 22.71
N HIS A 500 9.24 0.72 21.72
CA HIS A 500 9.30 -0.58 21.04
C HIS A 500 9.37 -0.43 19.53
N TRP A 501 10.42 -1.00 18.95
CA TRP A 501 10.74 -0.95 17.53
C TRP A 501 10.81 -2.36 16.93
N VAL A 502 10.08 -2.58 15.85
CA VAL A 502 10.17 -3.76 15.00
C VAL A 502 10.84 -3.35 13.71
N THR A 503 11.97 -3.97 13.36
CA THR A 503 12.64 -3.68 12.08
C THR A 503 11.83 -4.20 10.89
N PHE A 504 11.40 -5.45 10.93
CA PHE A 504 10.69 -6.15 9.85
C PHE A 504 9.48 -6.90 10.38
N ASN A 505 8.34 -6.78 9.69
CA ASN A 505 7.23 -7.73 9.81
C ASN A 505 7.44 -8.90 8.84
N GLU A 506 7.31 -10.12 9.33
CA GLU A 506 7.27 -11.39 8.58
C GLU A 506 8.23 -11.49 7.37
N PRO A 507 9.55 -11.26 7.55
CA PRO A 507 10.50 -11.28 6.45
C PRO A 507 10.55 -12.65 5.76
N ASN A 508 10.23 -13.74 6.47
CA ASN A 508 10.06 -15.07 5.91
C ASN A 508 8.88 -15.18 4.93
N VAL A 509 7.78 -14.45 5.16
CA VAL A 509 6.65 -14.41 4.24
C VAL A 509 6.95 -13.50 3.04
N VAL A 510 7.57 -12.34 3.26
CA VAL A 510 8.06 -11.44 2.19
C VAL A 510 8.92 -12.20 1.20
N VAL A 511 9.95 -12.88 1.69
CA VAL A 511 10.94 -13.55 0.85
C VAL A 511 10.31 -14.72 0.08
N ILE A 512 9.49 -15.53 0.73
CA ILE A 512 8.82 -16.68 0.11
C ILE A 512 7.81 -16.23 -0.96
N ARG A 513 6.98 -15.23 -0.67
CA ARG A 513 5.92 -14.79 -1.59
C ARG A 513 6.41 -13.79 -2.65
N GLY A 514 7.46 -13.02 -2.36
CA GLY A 514 8.03 -12.02 -3.26
C GLY A 514 9.05 -12.57 -4.26
N TYR A 515 9.93 -13.48 -3.81
CA TYR A 515 11.08 -13.97 -4.58
C TYR A 515 11.09 -15.49 -4.86
N ARG A 516 10.19 -16.29 -4.26
CA ARG A 516 10.09 -17.73 -4.56
C ARG A 516 8.83 -18.10 -5.35
N SER A 517 7.64 -17.73 -4.89
CA SER A 517 6.39 -18.00 -5.60
C SER A 517 5.84 -16.82 -6.40
N GLY A 518 6.42 -15.62 -6.23
CA GLY A 518 6.05 -14.39 -6.93
C GLY A 518 4.60 -13.92 -6.75
N ILE A 519 3.89 -14.43 -5.74
CA ILE A 519 2.50 -14.08 -5.43
C ILE A 519 2.39 -12.62 -4.93
N TYR A 520 3.41 -12.12 -4.25
CA TYR A 520 3.49 -10.72 -3.77
C TYR A 520 4.57 -9.95 -4.56
N PRO A 521 4.50 -8.60 -4.61
CA PRO A 521 5.56 -7.78 -5.18
C PRO A 521 6.95 -8.12 -4.59
N PRO A 522 8.04 -8.10 -5.40
CA PRO A 522 8.10 -7.69 -6.81
C PRO A 522 7.62 -8.75 -7.82
N SER A 523 7.04 -9.86 -7.36
CA SER A 523 6.55 -10.97 -8.20
C SER A 523 7.64 -11.66 -9.00
N HIS A 524 8.74 -11.97 -8.32
CA HIS A 524 9.85 -12.76 -8.86
C HIS A 524 9.64 -14.26 -8.60
N CYS A 525 9.77 -15.06 -9.65
CA CYS A 525 9.85 -16.53 -9.56
C CYS A 525 10.33 -17.17 -10.86
N SER A 526 10.91 -18.37 -10.74
CA SER A 526 11.17 -19.27 -11.87
C SER A 526 9.85 -19.88 -12.36
N GLY A 527 9.72 -20.14 -13.67
CA GLY A 527 8.47 -20.61 -14.29
C GLY A 527 7.92 -21.95 -13.77
N SER A 528 8.74 -22.76 -13.08
CA SER A 528 8.31 -23.99 -12.40
C SER A 528 7.64 -23.77 -11.04
N PHE A 529 7.77 -22.57 -10.45
CA PHE A 529 7.23 -22.19 -9.14
C PHE A 529 6.02 -21.24 -9.24
N GLY A 530 5.87 -20.51 -10.35
CA GLY A 530 4.75 -19.60 -10.59
C GLY A 530 4.79 -18.93 -11.95
N ASN A 531 3.78 -18.11 -12.25
CA ASN A 531 3.63 -17.42 -13.53
C ASN A 531 4.25 -16.01 -13.52
N CYS A 532 5.55 -15.94 -13.26
CA CYS A 532 6.30 -14.68 -13.19
C CYS A 532 6.97 -14.35 -14.53
N SER A 533 7.29 -13.07 -14.74
CA SER A 533 8.03 -12.64 -15.95
C SER A 533 9.55 -12.81 -15.82
N ASN A 534 10.08 -12.66 -14.61
CA ASN A 534 11.50 -12.71 -14.25
C ASN A 534 11.65 -13.33 -12.83
N GLY A 535 12.88 -13.67 -12.44
CA GLY A 535 13.27 -14.10 -11.10
C GLY A 535 13.95 -15.46 -11.07
N ASP A 536 14.58 -15.80 -9.94
CA ASP A 536 15.19 -17.11 -9.70
C ASP A 536 14.79 -17.63 -8.31
N SER A 537 13.75 -18.48 -8.28
CA SER A 537 13.22 -19.12 -7.07
C SER A 537 14.24 -19.98 -6.33
N GLU A 538 15.34 -20.38 -6.95
CA GLU A 538 16.39 -21.20 -6.31
C GLU A 538 17.51 -20.37 -5.67
N ARG A 539 17.60 -19.06 -5.96
CA ARG A 539 18.69 -18.19 -5.47
C ARG A 539 18.22 -16.89 -4.83
N GLU A 540 17.34 -16.15 -5.49
CA GLU A 540 16.88 -14.83 -5.05
C GLU A 540 16.31 -14.83 -3.63
N PRO A 541 15.54 -15.86 -3.17
CA PRO A 541 15.07 -15.91 -1.79
C PRO A 541 16.20 -15.86 -0.76
N PHE A 542 17.32 -16.54 -1.02
CA PHE A 542 18.45 -16.61 -0.08
C PHE A 542 19.27 -15.33 -0.05
N ILE A 543 19.39 -14.66 -1.20
CA ILE A 543 19.99 -13.31 -1.30
C ILE A 543 19.13 -12.28 -0.57
N ALA A 544 17.82 -12.27 -0.81
CA ALA A 544 16.88 -11.36 -0.17
C ALA A 544 16.84 -11.54 1.36
N ALA A 545 16.75 -12.78 1.84
CA ALA A 545 16.79 -13.09 3.27
C ALA A 545 18.10 -12.64 3.92
N HIS A 546 19.25 -12.90 3.28
CA HIS A 546 20.56 -12.49 3.80
C HIS A 546 20.67 -10.97 3.94
N ASN A 547 20.28 -10.21 2.92
CA ASN A 547 20.27 -8.74 3.01
C ASN A 547 19.29 -8.23 4.07
N ILE A 548 18.10 -8.81 4.21
CA ILE A 548 17.14 -8.44 5.27
C ILE A 548 17.69 -8.72 6.68
N ILE A 549 18.37 -9.85 6.89
CA ILE A 549 19.05 -10.16 8.15
C ILE A 549 20.11 -9.10 8.45
N LEU A 550 20.97 -8.76 7.48
CA LEU A 550 22.00 -7.73 7.66
C LEU A 550 21.41 -6.32 7.87
N CYS A 551 20.30 -5.97 7.22
CA CYS A 551 19.54 -4.75 7.49
C CYS A 551 19.04 -4.67 8.93
N HIS A 552 18.50 -5.77 9.48
CA HIS A 552 18.07 -5.83 10.88
C HIS A 552 19.25 -5.61 11.83
N ILE A 553 20.36 -6.32 11.62
CA ILE A 553 21.58 -6.18 12.42
C ILE A 553 22.15 -4.76 12.33
N ALA A 554 22.14 -4.14 11.15
CA ALA A 554 22.62 -2.77 10.94
C ALA A 554 21.74 -1.72 11.66
N ALA A 555 20.42 -1.90 11.68
CA ALA A 555 19.49 -1.04 12.43
C ALA A 555 19.59 -1.26 13.94
N PHE A 556 19.77 -2.50 14.40
CA PHE A 556 19.99 -2.84 15.80
C PHE A 556 21.30 -2.24 16.33
N ASP A 557 22.42 -2.48 15.65
CA ASP A 557 23.75 -1.92 15.94
C ASP A 557 23.70 -0.38 16.03
N LEU A 558 23.02 0.27 15.07
CA LEU A 558 22.77 1.71 15.11
C LEU A 558 22.00 2.15 16.36
N TYR A 559 20.91 1.46 16.72
CA TYR A 559 20.14 1.81 17.91
C TYR A 559 20.96 1.65 19.20
N GLN A 560 21.64 0.51 19.34
CA GLN A 560 22.44 0.18 20.53
C GLN A 560 23.62 1.14 20.73
N THR A 561 24.27 1.57 19.64
CA THR A 561 25.43 2.49 19.71
C THR A 561 25.03 3.95 19.85
N LYS A 562 23.98 4.41 19.15
CA LYS A 562 23.63 5.84 19.03
C LYS A 562 22.47 6.30 19.93
N TYR A 563 21.47 5.44 20.17
CA TYR A 563 20.18 5.87 20.75
C TYR A 563 19.83 5.21 22.09
N LYS A 564 20.24 3.96 22.35
CA LYS A 564 19.85 3.17 23.54
C LYS A 564 20.14 3.90 24.86
N LYS A 565 21.26 4.63 24.96
CA LYS A 565 21.63 5.40 26.17
C LYS A 565 20.69 6.56 26.49
N THR A 566 20.09 7.19 25.47
CA THR A 566 19.25 8.39 25.61
C THR A 566 17.75 8.08 25.53
N GLN A 567 17.38 7.01 24.83
CA GLN A 567 15.98 6.66 24.55
C GLN A 567 15.48 5.44 25.33
N GLY A 568 16.37 4.52 25.75
CA GLY A 568 16.01 3.36 26.57
C GLY A 568 15.14 2.27 25.91
N GLY A 569 14.67 2.49 24.68
CA GLY A 569 13.77 1.57 23.97
C GLY A 569 14.39 0.22 23.60
N SER A 570 13.56 -0.65 23.03
CA SER A 570 13.89 -2.03 22.66
C SER A 570 13.64 -2.27 21.18
N VAL A 571 14.54 -2.99 20.51
CA VAL A 571 14.49 -3.30 19.09
C VAL A 571 14.39 -4.81 18.87
N GLY A 572 13.42 -5.24 18.06
CA GLY A 572 13.18 -6.64 17.75
C GLY A 572 12.78 -6.86 16.28
N ILE A 573 12.44 -8.11 15.97
CA ILE A 573 11.95 -8.54 14.65
C ILE A 573 10.70 -9.39 14.83
N VAL A 574 9.75 -9.30 13.89
CA VAL A 574 8.49 -10.07 13.93
C VAL A 574 8.54 -11.17 12.88
N MET A 575 8.28 -12.40 13.29
CA MET A 575 8.27 -13.58 12.42
C MET A 575 6.86 -14.14 12.26
N ASN A 576 6.49 -14.55 11.05
CA ASN A 576 5.35 -15.46 10.90
C ASN A 576 5.78 -16.84 11.40
N ALA A 577 5.09 -17.35 12.43
CA ALA A 577 5.50 -18.52 13.19
C ALA A 577 4.40 -19.60 13.08
N ILE A 578 4.42 -20.36 11.99
CA ILE A 578 3.54 -21.52 11.82
C ILE A 578 4.02 -22.65 12.74
N TRP A 579 3.09 -23.35 13.39
CA TRP A 579 3.43 -24.61 14.05
C TRP A 579 3.31 -25.79 13.09
N PHE A 580 4.31 -26.67 13.11
CA PHE A 580 4.39 -27.85 12.24
C PHE A 580 4.29 -29.13 13.08
N GLU A 581 3.22 -29.89 12.87
CA GLU A 581 3.06 -31.22 13.46
C GLU A 581 3.70 -32.27 12.52
N PRO A 582 4.44 -33.26 13.02
CA PRO A 582 4.83 -34.40 12.19
C PRO A 582 3.59 -35.24 11.86
N ILE A 583 3.42 -35.64 10.60
CA ILE A 583 2.21 -36.37 10.16
C ILE A 583 2.11 -37.76 10.81
N THR A 584 3.24 -38.46 10.98
CA THR A 584 3.32 -39.69 11.81
C THR A 584 4.25 -39.50 13.02
N SER A 585 4.26 -40.48 13.92
CA SER A 585 5.21 -40.53 15.04
C SER A 585 6.64 -40.93 14.64
N SER A 586 6.90 -41.19 13.36
CA SER A 586 8.19 -41.64 12.84
C SER A 586 9.30 -40.60 13.07
N LEU A 587 10.55 -41.07 13.16
CA LEU A 587 11.70 -40.17 13.27
C LEU A 587 11.85 -39.29 12.02
N LYS A 588 11.54 -39.82 10.83
CA LYS A 588 11.62 -39.07 9.56
C LYS A 588 10.70 -37.85 9.57
N ASP A 589 9.42 -38.04 9.93
CA ASP A 589 8.45 -36.93 9.94
C ASP A 589 8.73 -35.92 11.07
N LYS A 590 9.23 -36.38 12.23
CA LYS A 590 9.70 -35.48 13.30
C LYS A 590 10.85 -34.59 12.85
N LEU A 591 11.86 -35.18 12.21
CA LEU A 591 12.97 -34.43 11.61
C LEU A 591 12.52 -33.56 10.42
N ALA A 592 11.46 -33.94 9.72
CA ALA A 592 10.84 -33.10 8.69
C ALA A 592 10.10 -31.88 9.27
N ALA A 593 9.45 -32.01 10.44
CA ALA A 593 8.82 -30.90 11.13
C ALA A 593 9.85 -29.85 11.61
N GLU A 594 10.97 -30.30 12.22
CA GLU A 594 12.10 -29.42 12.56
C GLU A 594 12.69 -28.75 11.32
N ARG A 595 12.90 -29.52 10.25
CA ARG A 595 13.38 -29.01 8.96
C ARG A 595 12.44 -27.98 8.33
N ALA A 596 11.12 -28.15 8.47
CA ALA A 596 10.15 -27.17 8.04
C ALA A 596 10.24 -25.87 8.85
N GLN A 597 10.55 -25.91 10.16
CA GLN A 597 10.87 -24.71 10.94
C GLN A 597 12.19 -24.08 10.48
N SER A 598 13.21 -24.89 10.18
CA SER A 598 14.50 -24.46 9.62
C SER A 598 14.33 -23.68 8.32
N PHE A 599 13.50 -24.16 7.38
CA PHE A 599 13.19 -23.47 6.11
C PHE A 599 12.11 -22.38 6.21
N TYR A 600 11.70 -21.98 7.43
CA TYR A 600 10.63 -20.98 7.62
C TYR A 600 10.98 -19.87 8.62
N MET A 601 10.91 -20.15 9.93
CA MET A 601 11.14 -19.15 10.98
C MET A 601 12.61 -19.10 11.42
N ASN A 602 13.22 -20.26 11.67
CA ASN A 602 14.59 -20.34 12.16
C ASN A 602 15.60 -19.84 11.11
N TRP A 603 15.25 -19.87 9.82
CA TRP A 603 16.02 -19.26 8.73
C TRP A 603 16.48 -17.82 9.02
N PHE A 604 15.65 -17.02 9.71
CA PHE A 604 15.98 -15.65 10.09
C PHE A 604 16.49 -15.56 11.53
N LEU A 605 15.86 -16.28 12.46
CA LEU A 605 16.20 -16.19 13.90
C LEU A 605 17.53 -16.86 14.27
N ASP A 606 17.89 -18.00 13.65
CA ASP A 606 19.18 -18.66 13.93
C ASP A 606 20.36 -17.75 13.53
N PRO A 607 20.40 -17.09 12.35
CA PRO A 607 21.43 -16.10 12.05
C PRO A 607 21.50 -14.95 13.05
N ILE A 608 20.35 -14.37 13.41
CA ILE A 608 20.29 -13.17 14.27
C ILE A 608 20.71 -13.49 15.72
N ILE A 609 20.36 -14.68 16.23
CA ILE A 609 20.53 -15.03 17.65
C ILE A 609 21.73 -15.98 17.87
N LEU A 610 22.01 -16.89 16.93
CA LEU A 610 23.04 -17.93 17.02
C LEU A 610 24.22 -17.70 16.06
N GLY A 611 24.17 -16.68 15.20
CA GLY A 611 25.26 -16.31 14.28
C GLY A 611 25.47 -17.27 13.10
N LYS A 612 24.50 -18.13 12.76
CA LYS A 612 24.60 -19.09 11.66
C LYS A 612 23.23 -19.48 11.10
N TYR A 613 23.17 -19.90 9.84
CA TYR A 613 21.94 -20.50 9.30
C TYR A 613 21.67 -21.89 9.92
N PRO A 614 20.41 -22.38 9.89
CA PRO A 614 20.08 -23.71 10.36
C PRO A 614 20.88 -24.81 9.65
N GLU A 615 21.27 -25.85 10.38
CA GLU A 615 22.12 -26.94 9.86
C GLU A 615 21.42 -27.72 8.74
N GLU A 616 20.09 -27.88 8.82
CA GLU A 616 19.28 -28.52 7.79
C GLU A 616 19.30 -27.75 6.48
N MET A 617 19.35 -26.41 6.54
CA MET A 617 19.46 -25.57 5.35
C MET A 617 20.85 -25.73 4.72
N HIS A 618 21.93 -25.68 5.51
CA HIS A 618 23.28 -25.91 5.01
C HIS A 618 23.45 -27.27 4.33
N LYS A 619 22.93 -28.34 4.94
CA LYS A 619 22.98 -29.71 4.37
C LYS A 619 22.29 -29.84 3.01
N ILE A 620 21.18 -29.13 2.80
CA ILE A 620 20.37 -29.24 1.57
C ILE A 620 20.82 -28.23 0.50
N LEU A 621 21.13 -26.99 0.88
CA LEU A 621 21.39 -25.90 -0.06
C LEU A 621 22.88 -25.74 -0.40
N GLY A 622 23.79 -26.10 0.52
CA GLY A 622 25.23 -25.95 0.33
C GLY A 622 25.60 -24.50 0.02
N SER A 623 26.36 -24.30 -1.06
CA SER A 623 26.85 -23.00 -1.52
C SER A 623 25.80 -22.02 -2.06
N ILE A 624 24.52 -22.41 -2.09
CA ILE A 624 23.41 -21.47 -2.40
C ILE A 624 23.17 -20.50 -1.23
N LEU A 625 23.44 -20.92 0.00
CA LEU A 625 23.37 -20.01 1.15
C LEU A 625 24.55 -19.04 1.14
N PRO A 626 24.32 -17.72 1.24
CA PRO A 626 25.39 -16.75 1.43
C PRO A 626 26.13 -16.97 2.76
N ASN A 627 27.39 -16.54 2.82
CA ASN A 627 28.18 -16.57 4.05
C ASN A 627 28.16 -15.21 4.75
N PHE A 628 28.16 -15.20 6.08
CA PHE A 628 28.36 -13.99 6.87
C PHE A 628 29.85 -13.66 7.00
N THR A 629 30.22 -12.38 6.98
CA THR A 629 31.59 -11.96 7.29
C THR A 629 31.83 -11.93 8.79
N GLU A 630 33.10 -11.97 9.23
CA GLU A 630 33.45 -11.86 10.66
C GLU A 630 32.83 -10.60 11.30
N LYS A 631 32.83 -9.47 10.56
CA LYS A 631 32.23 -8.20 10.98
C LYS A 631 30.72 -8.27 11.19
N ASP A 632 30.02 -9.10 10.42
CA ASP A 632 28.57 -9.33 10.60
C ASP A 632 28.33 -10.15 11.86
N LEU A 633 29.11 -11.23 12.03
CA LEU A 633 29.06 -12.12 13.20
C LEU A 633 29.36 -11.37 14.51
N GLU A 634 30.27 -10.40 14.50
CA GLU A 634 30.53 -9.55 15.67
C GLU A 634 29.32 -8.72 16.08
N LYS A 635 28.58 -8.15 15.12
CA LYS A 635 27.36 -7.37 15.38
C LYS A 635 26.19 -8.25 15.82
N MET A 636 26.13 -9.50 15.36
CA MET A 636 25.09 -10.47 15.73
C MET A 636 25.15 -10.91 17.20
N LYS A 637 26.27 -10.73 17.91
CA LYS A 637 26.49 -11.20 19.30
C LYS A 637 25.44 -10.73 20.35
N ARG A 638 24.56 -9.79 20.01
CA ARG A 638 23.47 -9.29 20.87
C ARG A 638 22.14 -9.08 20.12
N GLY A 639 21.96 -9.70 18.95
CA GLY A 639 21.20 -9.17 17.79
C GLY A 639 19.78 -8.63 17.94
N LEU A 640 19.03 -8.92 19.01
CA LEU A 640 17.70 -8.34 19.29
C LEU A 640 17.38 -8.25 20.80
N ASP A 641 16.47 -7.36 21.18
CA ASP A 641 15.93 -7.23 22.54
C ASP A 641 14.67 -8.11 22.77
N PHE A 642 13.90 -8.43 21.72
CA PHE A 642 12.68 -9.25 21.79
C PHE A 642 12.34 -9.93 20.45
N ILE A 643 11.51 -10.98 20.49
CA ILE A 643 10.94 -11.68 19.33
C ILE A 643 9.44 -11.39 19.21
N GLY A 644 9.02 -10.87 18.06
CA GLY A 644 7.60 -10.77 17.70
C GLY A 644 7.11 -12.04 16.99
N ILE A 645 5.91 -12.48 17.33
CA ILE A 645 5.31 -13.73 16.87
C ILE A 645 3.96 -13.42 16.22
N ASN A 646 3.89 -13.62 14.91
CA ASN A 646 2.64 -13.63 14.16
C ASN A 646 2.21 -15.09 13.98
N HIS A 647 1.18 -15.53 14.72
CA HIS A 647 0.74 -16.92 14.71
C HIS A 647 -0.75 -17.02 14.43
N TYR A 648 -1.10 -17.78 13.40
CA TYR A 648 -2.48 -17.92 12.91
C TYR A 648 -2.98 -19.36 12.85
N THR A 649 -2.10 -20.31 12.49
CA THR A 649 -2.51 -21.67 12.10
C THR A 649 -1.36 -22.68 12.23
N SER A 650 -1.60 -23.92 11.81
CA SER A 650 -0.65 -25.03 11.88
C SER A 650 -0.85 -25.99 10.71
N PHE A 651 0.16 -26.79 10.37
CA PHE A 651 0.08 -27.80 9.31
C PHE A 651 0.76 -29.11 9.73
N TYR A 652 0.35 -30.21 9.11
CA TYR A 652 1.08 -31.48 9.16
C TYR A 652 2.22 -31.49 8.14
N ILE A 653 3.35 -32.06 8.53
CA ILE A 653 4.54 -32.23 7.71
C ILE A 653 4.87 -33.71 7.54
N LYS A 654 5.06 -34.13 6.30
CA LYS A 654 5.65 -35.42 5.91
C LYS A 654 7.08 -35.22 5.40
N ASP A 655 7.97 -36.15 5.71
CA ASP A 655 9.30 -36.22 5.09
C ASP A 655 9.21 -36.51 3.59
N CYS A 656 9.98 -35.78 2.78
CA CYS A 656 10.22 -36.08 1.36
C CYS A 656 11.71 -36.17 0.99
N LEU A 657 12.60 -36.18 1.99
CA LEU A 657 14.05 -36.32 1.78
C LEU A 657 14.46 -37.80 1.74
N PHE A 658 13.84 -38.64 2.58
CA PHE A 658 14.13 -40.08 2.69
C PHE A 658 12.90 -40.95 2.45
N SER A 659 11.82 -40.38 1.91
CA SER A 659 10.52 -41.03 1.79
C SER A 659 9.83 -40.62 0.48
N VAL A 660 9.05 -41.53 -0.11
CA VAL A 660 8.33 -41.25 -1.36
C VAL A 660 7.21 -40.22 -1.09
N CYS A 661 7.22 -39.15 -1.87
CA CYS A 661 6.25 -38.07 -1.80
C CYS A 661 5.65 -37.73 -3.16
N GLU A 662 4.37 -37.39 -3.13
CA GLU A 662 3.66 -36.74 -4.22
C GLU A 662 4.12 -35.28 -4.38
N ARG A 663 3.86 -34.70 -5.55
CA ARG A 663 4.08 -33.26 -5.77
C ARG A 663 3.11 -32.46 -4.90
N GLY A 664 3.63 -31.51 -4.13
CA GLY A 664 2.82 -30.65 -3.27
C GLY A 664 3.65 -29.56 -2.59
N PRO A 665 3.01 -28.70 -1.78
CA PRO A 665 3.67 -27.56 -1.15
C PRO A 665 4.83 -28.00 -0.24
N GLY A 666 6.01 -27.43 -0.47
CA GLY A 666 7.22 -27.71 0.30
C GLY A 666 8.17 -28.76 -0.28
N ASN A 667 7.75 -29.47 -1.35
CA ASN A 667 8.51 -30.61 -1.90
C ASN A 667 9.85 -30.13 -2.53
N SER A 668 9.96 -28.86 -2.93
CA SER A 668 11.18 -28.34 -3.54
C SER A 668 12.40 -28.36 -2.61
N ARG A 669 13.61 -28.44 -3.20
CA ARG A 669 14.89 -28.31 -2.49
C ARG A 669 14.96 -27.01 -1.68
N THR A 670 14.40 -25.93 -2.23
CA THR A 670 14.33 -24.58 -1.65
C THR A 670 13.35 -24.44 -0.49
N GLU A 671 12.59 -25.50 -0.19
CA GLU A 671 11.59 -25.58 0.88
C GLU A 671 11.89 -26.69 1.88
N GLY A 672 13.04 -27.35 1.75
CA GLY A 672 13.51 -28.37 2.67
C GLY A 672 13.04 -29.78 2.35
N LEU A 673 12.49 -30.08 1.17
CA LEU A 673 12.07 -31.44 0.78
C LEU A 673 11.11 -32.04 1.81
N ILE A 674 9.95 -31.39 1.97
CA ILE A 674 8.87 -31.75 2.88
C ILE A 674 7.52 -31.69 2.16
N LEU A 675 6.49 -32.38 2.63
CA LEU A 675 5.12 -32.17 2.15
C LEU A 675 4.31 -31.54 3.27
N ARG A 676 3.91 -30.28 3.07
CA ARG A 676 3.03 -29.55 3.98
C ARG A 676 1.57 -29.74 3.57
N THR A 677 0.76 -30.25 4.50
CA THR A 677 -0.67 -30.52 4.29
C THR A 677 -1.50 -30.14 5.51
N ALA A 678 -2.75 -29.76 5.31
CA ALA A 678 -3.72 -29.57 6.39
C ALA A 678 -4.40 -30.89 6.80
N LEU A 679 -4.27 -31.94 5.97
CA LEU A 679 -4.94 -33.23 6.12
C LEU A 679 -4.00 -34.30 6.69
N LYS A 680 -4.53 -35.07 7.64
CA LYS A 680 -3.96 -36.32 8.12
C LYS A 680 -5.06 -37.38 8.15
N ASP A 681 -4.85 -38.50 7.47
CA ASP A 681 -5.80 -39.63 7.43
C ASP A 681 -7.24 -39.17 7.08
N GLY A 682 -7.36 -38.26 6.10
CA GLY A 682 -8.62 -37.63 5.67
C GLY A 682 -9.15 -36.50 6.58
N ASN A 683 -8.58 -36.31 7.77
CA ASN A 683 -9.04 -35.32 8.75
C ASN A 683 -8.22 -34.02 8.69
N LEU A 684 -8.89 -32.87 8.72
CA LEU A 684 -8.23 -31.56 8.82
C LEU A 684 -7.61 -31.36 10.21
N ILE A 685 -6.49 -30.63 10.26
CA ILE A 685 -5.80 -30.26 11.51
C ILE A 685 -6.69 -29.40 12.44
N GLY A 686 -7.59 -28.60 11.89
CA GLY A 686 -8.53 -27.75 12.60
C GLY A 686 -9.68 -27.28 11.71
N GLU A 687 -10.63 -26.52 12.27
CA GLU A 687 -11.77 -25.98 11.51
C GLU A 687 -11.26 -25.08 10.35
N SER A 688 -11.73 -25.33 9.13
CA SER A 688 -11.43 -24.46 7.99
C SER A 688 -12.17 -23.13 8.12
N THR A 689 -11.52 -22.03 7.75
CA THR A 689 -12.14 -20.70 7.75
C THR A 689 -12.50 -20.24 6.34
N ALA A 690 -12.97 -19.00 6.22
CA ALA A 690 -13.19 -18.34 4.93
C ALA A 690 -11.90 -17.91 4.21
N VAL A 691 -10.74 -18.23 4.79
CA VAL A 691 -9.41 -17.95 4.25
C VAL A 691 -8.71 -19.31 4.07
N ASP A 692 -8.46 -19.70 2.82
CA ASP A 692 -8.09 -21.07 2.43
C ASP A 692 -6.86 -21.67 3.14
N TRP A 693 -5.95 -20.81 3.63
CA TRP A 693 -4.75 -21.24 4.35
C TRP A 693 -4.90 -21.28 5.88
N LEU A 694 -6.01 -20.76 6.42
CA LEU A 694 -6.23 -20.57 7.85
C LEU A 694 -7.14 -21.67 8.41
N TYR A 695 -6.53 -22.57 9.19
CA TYR A 695 -7.20 -23.59 10.00
C TYR A 695 -7.13 -23.25 11.48
N VAL A 696 -8.24 -23.40 12.21
CA VAL A 696 -8.33 -23.06 13.63
C VAL A 696 -7.68 -24.15 14.49
N TYR A 697 -6.42 -23.94 14.90
CA TYR A 697 -5.66 -24.87 15.75
C TYR A 697 -4.97 -24.18 16.95
N PRO A 698 -5.71 -23.80 18.00
CA PRO A 698 -5.16 -23.06 19.14
C PRO A 698 -4.00 -23.77 19.87
N LYS A 699 -3.93 -25.11 19.80
CA LYS A 699 -2.83 -25.89 20.37
C LYS A 699 -1.48 -25.55 19.72
N GLY A 700 -1.48 -25.07 18.47
CA GLY A 700 -0.29 -24.58 17.77
C GLY A 700 0.37 -23.41 18.48
N MET A 701 -0.42 -22.47 19.02
CA MET A 701 0.08 -21.30 19.77
C MET A 701 0.88 -21.71 21.00
N GLU A 702 0.38 -22.68 21.76
CA GLU A 702 1.08 -23.19 22.95
C GLU A 702 2.40 -23.87 22.57
N LYS A 703 2.40 -24.65 21.48
CA LYS A 703 3.57 -25.38 21.00
C LYS A 703 4.64 -24.47 20.39
N ILE A 704 4.28 -23.52 19.53
CA ILE A 704 5.25 -22.60 18.90
C ILE A 704 5.90 -21.66 19.93
N VAL A 705 5.14 -21.16 20.90
CA VAL A 705 5.70 -20.33 21.98
C VAL A 705 6.62 -21.15 22.88
N SER A 706 6.28 -22.41 23.19
CA SER A 706 7.17 -23.31 23.94
C SER A 706 8.46 -23.62 23.16
N TYR A 707 8.35 -23.84 21.84
CA TYR A 707 9.49 -24.08 20.96
C TYR A 707 10.45 -22.88 20.90
N ILE A 708 9.92 -21.66 20.73
CA ILE A 708 10.72 -20.44 20.70
C ILE A 708 11.39 -20.20 22.06
N LYS A 709 10.66 -20.41 23.17
CA LYS A 709 11.23 -20.39 24.54
C LYS A 709 12.43 -21.34 24.66
N ASP A 710 12.26 -22.60 24.26
CA ASP A 710 13.27 -23.64 24.50
C ASP A 710 14.46 -23.50 23.55
N ARG A 711 14.24 -23.08 22.29
CA ARG A 711 15.31 -22.86 21.29
C ARG A 711 16.14 -21.61 21.56
N TYR A 712 15.50 -20.50 21.92
CA TYR A 712 16.13 -19.18 22.03
C TYR A 712 16.22 -18.68 23.48
N ASN A 713 16.44 -19.58 24.44
CA ASN A 713 16.71 -19.29 25.85
C ASN A 713 15.71 -18.30 26.50
N ASN A 714 14.43 -18.44 26.15
CA ASN A 714 13.32 -17.62 26.66
C ASN A 714 13.51 -16.09 26.50
N ILE A 715 14.10 -15.65 25.38
CA ILE A 715 14.08 -14.23 24.98
C ILE A 715 12.64 -13.67 25.03
N PRO A 716 12.43 -12.41 25.48
CA PRO A 716 11.09 -11.83 25.59
C PRO A 716 10.29 -11.91 24.28
N MET A 717 9.03 -12.34 24.39
CA MET A 717 8.13 -12.57 23.26
C MET A 717 6.92 -11.64 23.30
N PHE A 718 6.43 -11.25 22.13
CA PHE A 718 5.15 -10.57 21.94
C PHE A 718 4.36 -11.28 20.84
N ILE A 719 3.09 -11.62 21.08
CA ILE A 719 2.22 -12.11 20.01
C ILE A 719 1.72 -10.91 19.23
N THR A 720 2.45 -10.52 18.18
CA THR A 720 2.25 -9.26 17.43
C THR A 720 1.11 -9.33 16.42
N GLU A 721 0.76 -10.53 15.94
CA GLU A 721 -0.46 -10.76 15.15
C GLU A 721 -1.08 -12.13 15.47
N ASN A 722 -2.39 -12.13 15.72
CA ASN A 722 -3.23 -13.32 15.79
C ASN A 722 -4.67 -12.93 15.44
N GLY A 723 -5.32 -13.62 14.49
CA GLY A 723 -6.56 -13.12 13.90
C GLY A 723 -7.40 -14.15 13.15
N PHE A 724 -8.67 -13.79 12.94
CA PHE A 724 -9.66 -14.59 12.20
C PHE A 724 -10.25 -13.79 11.05
N GLY A 725 -10.11 -14.29 9.82
CA GLY A 725 -10.60 -13.66 8.60
C GLY A 725 -11.99 -14.16 8.22
N GLU A 726 -12.90 -13.22 7.93
CA GLU A 726 -14.25 -13.52 7.43
C GLU A 726 -14.43 -12.99 6.01
N MET A 727 -15.17 -13.72 5.18
CA MET A 727 -15.48 -13.26 3.82
C MET A 727 -16.46 -12.09 3.84
N ASN A 728 -16.12 -11.02 3.13
CA ASN A 728 -16.95 -9.85 2.89
C ASN A 728 -18.03 -10.18 1.84
N ASN A 729 -19.14 -10.79 2.28
CA ASN A 729 -20.27 -11.08 1.42
C ASN A 729 -21.19 -9.84 1.30
N PRO A 730 -21.40 -9.26 0.10
CA PRO A 730 -22.23 -8.06 -0.09
C PRO A 730 -23.71 -8.28 0.24
N ASN A 731 -24.19 -9.53 0.28
CA ASN A 731 -25.56 -9.88 0.66
C ASN A 731 -25.74 -9.98 2.20
N THR A 732 -24.67 -9.87 2.98
CA THR A 732 -24.73 -9.94 4.45
C THR A 732 -25.11 -8.59 5.04
N THR A 733 -26.20 -8.54 5.81
CA THR A 733 -26.61 -7.31 6.51
C THR A 733 -25.57 -6.88 7.54
N ILE A 734 -25.45 -5.56 7.76
CA ILE A 734 -24.50 -5.01 8.74
C ILE A 734 -24.67 -5.62 10.14
N LYS A 735 -25.91 -5.93 10.56
CA LYS A 735 -26.21 -6.58 11.85
C LYS A 735 -25.56 -7.96 11.98
N VAL A 736 -25.48 -8.73 10.88
CA VAL A 736 -24.80 -10.03 10.86
C VAL A 736 -23.28 -9.84 10.80
N ALA A 737 -22.78 -8.90 9.98
CA ALA A 737 -21.35 -8.61 9.87
C ALA A 737 -20.70 -8.04 11.15
N LEU A 738 -21.51 -7.47 12.06
CA LEU A 738 -21.07 -7.03 13.39
C LEU A 738 -21.11 -8.15 14.45
N ASN A 739 -21.78 -9.28 14.20
CA ASN A 739 -21.97 -10.37 15.15
C ASN A 739 -20.96 -11.51 14.91
N ASP A 740 -19.66 -11.18 14.99
CA ASP A 740 -18.53 -12.03 14.62
C ASP A 740 -18.14 -13.07 15.70
N VAL A 741 -19.10 -13.90 16.10
CA VAL A 741 -18.96 -14.92 17.16
C VAL A 741 -17.77 -15.86 16.92
N LYS A 742 -17.48 -16.24 15.66
CA LYS A 742 -16.33 -17.09 15.33
C LYS A 742 -14.99 -16.43 15.66
N ARG A 743 -14.85 -15.10 15.46
CA ARG A 743 -13.66 -14.35 15.85
C ARG A 743 -13.46 -14.35 17.36
N VAL A 744 -14.54 -14.21 18.14
CA VAL A 744 -14.51 -14.33 19.62
C VAL A 744 -14.04 -15.72 20.05
N GLN A 745 -14.63 -16.78 19.49
CA GLN A 745 -14.28 -18.17 19.82
C GLN A 745 -12.82 -18.48 19.49
N TYR A 746 -12.34 -18.03 18.32
CA TYR A 746 -10.94 -18.11 17.91
C TYR A 746 -10.02 -17.41 18.92
N MET A 747 -10.26 -16.11 19.20
CA MET A 747 -9.42 -15.33 20.12
C MET A 747 -9.36 -15.95 21.51
N ASN A 748 -10.50 -16.39 22.06
CA ASN A 748 -10.54 -17.05 23.36
C ASN A 748 -9.67 -18.32 23.39
N GLY A 749 -9.83 -19.21 22.40
CA GLY A 749 -9.08 -20.47 22.34
C GLY A 749 -7.56 -20.25 22.23
N TYR A 750 -7.12 -19.26 21.45
CA TYR A 750 -5.70 -18.92 21.29
C TYR A 750 -5.13 -18.21 22.53
N LEU A 751 -5.89 -17.35 23.20
CA LEU A 751 -5.49 -16.73 24.47
C LEU A 751 -5.38 -17.77 25.60
N ASP A 752 -6.29 -18.74 25.68
CA ASP A 752 -6.21 -19.85 26.63
C ASP A 752 -4.97 -20.73 26.39
N ALA A 753 -4.59 -20.95 25.13
CA ALA A 753 -3.37 -21.67 24.76
C ALA A 753 -2.10 -20.88 25.11
N LEU A 754 -2.08 -19.57 24.83
CA LEU A 754 -0.99 -18.68 25.21
C LEU A 754 -0.81 -18.66 26.74
N ALA A 755 -1.90 -18.57 27.50
CA ALA A 755 -1.88 -18.63 28.95
C ALA A 755 -1.37 -19.98 29.51
N ARG A 756 -1.44 -21.08 28.76
CA ARG A 756 -0.78 -22.35 29.14
C ARG A 756 0.72 -22.31 28.87
N ALA A 757 1.18 -21.71 27.77
CA ALA A 757 2.61 -21.52 27.51
C ALA A 757 3.27 -20.59 28.54
N ILE A 758 2.62 -19.47 28.90
CA ILE A 758 3.10 -18.55 29.95
C ILE A 758 3.21 -19.28 31.31
N ARG A 759 2.22 -20.10 31.68
CA ARG A 759 2.28 -20.94 32.90
C ARG A 759 3.38 -21.99 32.87
N LYS A 760 3.88 -22.38 31.68
CA LYS A 760 5.06 -23.24 31.48
C LYS A 760 6.39 -22.44 31.44
N GLY A 761 6.35 -21.16 31.78
CA GLY A 761 7.53 -20.29 31.92
C GLY A 761 7.92 -19.48 30.69
N ALA A 762 7.07 -19.40 29.65
CA ALA A 762 7.35 -18.55 28.49
C ALA A 762 7.20 -17.06 28.84
N ASP A 763 8.24 -16.25 28.57
CA ASP A 763 8.25 -14.80 28.78
C ASP A 763 7.49 -14.06 27.67
N VAL A 764 6.17 -14.23 27.62
CA VAL A 764 5.30 -13.49 26.71
C VAL A 764 4.75 -12.25 27.40
N ARG A 765 5.03 -11.07 26.84
CA ARG A 765 4.77 -9.76 27.45
C ARG A 765 3.62 -8.98 26.81
N GLY A 766 3.05 -9.47 25.70
CA GLY A 766 1.88 -8.85 25.08
C GLY A 766 1.21 -9.72 24.02
N TYR A 767 -0.03 -9.36 23.69
CA TYR A 767 -0.84 -9.95 22.64
C TYR A 767 -1.57 -8.84 21.88
N PHE A 768 -1.48 -8.89 20.56
CA PHE A 768 -2.02 -7.92 19.62
C PHE A 768 -2.92 -8.67 18.63
N SER A 769 -4.19 -8.25 18.51
CA SER A 769 -5.13 -8.88 17.60
C SER A 769 -4.95 -8.35 16.17
N TRP A 770 -4.76 -9.24 15.20
CA TRP A 770 -4.93 -8.90 13.79
C TRP A 770 -6.42 -8.98 13.45
N SER A 771 -7.13 -7.86 13.25
CA SER A 771 -6.63 -6.49 13.14
C SER A 771 -7.52 -5.50 13.88
N LEU A 772 -7.03 -4.29 14.13
CA LEU A 772 -7.83 -3.23 14.74
C LEU A 772 -9.05 -2.86 13.87
N LEU A 773 -8.83 -2.80 12.55
CA LEU A 773 -9.79 -2.33 11.54
C LEU A 773 -9.84 -3.33 10.37
N ASP A 774 -11.01 -3.47 9.76
CA ASP A 774 -11.09 -4.06 8.42
C ASP A 774 -10.23 -3.24 7.44
N ASN A 775 -9.38 -3.93 6.68
CA ASN A 775 -8.23 -3.35 5.98
C ASN A 775 -8.01 -4.01 4.61
N PHE A 776 -6.97 -3.58 3.88
CA PHE A 776 -6.59 -4.16 2.59
C PHE A 776 -5.74 -5.43 2.80
N GLU A 777 -6.36 -6.59 2.66
CA GLU A 777 -5.77 -7.92 2.86
C GLU A 777 -5.03 -8.40 1.58
N TRP A 778 -3.96 -7.69 1.25
CA TRP A 778 -3.01 -8.04 0.16
C TRP A 778 -3.70 -8.39 -1.17
N ILE A 779 -3.45 -9.59 -1.71
CA ILE A 779 -4.02 -10.07 -2.98
C ILE A 779 -5.54 -10.33 -2.91
N SER A 780 -6.10 -10.49 -1.71
CA SER A 780 -7.54 -10.59 -1.49
C SER A 780 -8.23 -9.22 -1.49
N GLY A 781 -7.47 -8.13 -1.44
CA GLY A 781 -7.99 -6.77 -1.43
C GLY A 781 -8.94 -6.54 -0.24
N TYR A 782 -10.22 -6.28 -0.52
CA TYR A 782 -11.24 -6.06 0.50
C TYR A 782 -12.27 -7.20 0.60
N THR A 783 -11.98 -8.39 0.05
CA THR A 783 -12.87 -9.57 0.13
C THR A 783 -12.76 -10.31 1.46
N ILE A 784 -11.71 -10.08 2.25
CA ILE A 784 -11.51 -10.65 3.59
C ILE A 784 -11.49 -9.52 4.62
N ARG A 785 -12.14 -9.75 5.77
CA ARG A 785 -12.25 -8.83 6.90
C ARG A 785 -11.66 -9.47 8.15
N PHE A 786 -10.59 -8.87 8.68
CA PHE A 786 -9.93 -9.28 9.93
C PHE A 786 -10.22 -8.34 11.12
N GLY A 787 -10.93 -7.23 10.92
CA GLY A 787 -11.02 -6.16 11.90
C GLY A 787 -11.88 -6.49 13.11
N LEU A 788 -11.44 -6.06 14.31
CA LEU A 788 -12.30 -5.90 15.49
C LEU A 788 -13.36 -4.80 15.25
N HIS A 789 -13.05 -3.80 14.42
CA HIS A 789 -14.00 -2.80 13.95
C HIS A 789 -14.32 -3.02 12.48
N HIS A 790 -15.61 -3.07 12.17
CA HIS A 790 -16.10 -2.98 10.81
C HIS A 790 -15.75 -1.62 10.22
N VAL A 791 -15.21 -1.61 9.00
CA VAL A 791 -15.03 -0.40 8.19
C VAL A 791 -16.00 -0.42 7.02
N ASP A 792 -16.87 0.57 6.96
CA ASP A 792 -17.56 0.96 5.73
C ASP A 792 -16.53 1.65 4.83
N TYR A 793 -16.17 1.01 3.71
CA TYR A 793 -15.14 1.54 2.81
C TYR A 793 -15.59 2.78 2.00
N THR A 794 -16.90 3.06 1.93
CA THR A 794 -17.45 4.23 1.25
C THR A 794 -17.41 5.45 2.16
N THR A 795 -17.91 5.32 3.40
CA THR A 795 -17.97 6.45 4.36
C THR A 795 -16.74 6.55 5.26
N LEU A 796 -15.91 5.50 5.30
CA LEU A 796 -14.83 5.30 6.27
C LEU A 796 -15.32 5.30 7.74
N LYS A 797 -16.63 5.08 7.97
CA LYS A 797 -17.18 4.93 9.32
C LYS A 797 -16.69 3.62 9.95
N ARG A 798 -16.28 3.70 11.22
CA ARG A 798 -15.85 2.55 12.03
C ARG A 798 -16.97 2.19 12.99
N THR A 799 -17.31 0.90 13.07
CA THR A 799 -18.30 0.36 13.99
C THR A 799 -17.70 -0.84 14.72
N PRO A 800 -17.69 -0.89 16.06
CA PRO A 800 -17.16 -2.05 16.79
C PRO A 800 -18.01 -3.30 16.51
N LYS A 801 -17.35 -4.43 16.26
CA LYS A 801 -18.00 -5.75 16.20
C LYS A 801 -18.15 -6.34 17.62
N LEU A 802 -18.81 -7.50 17.74
CA LEU A 802 -18.91 -8.25 18.99
C LEU A 802 -17.52 -8.55 19.56
N SER A 803 -16.55 -8.92 18.73
CA SER A 803 -15.16 -9.17 19.14
C SER A 803 -14.48 -7.97 19.80
N ALA A 804 -14.69 -6.75 19.32
CA ALA A 804 -14.16 -5.54 19.97
C ALA A 804 -14.74 -5.36 21.39
N THR A 805 -16.05 -5.58 21.54
CA THR A 805 -16.74 -5.45 22.83
C THR A 805 -16.31 -6.54 23.80
N TRP A 806 -16.24 -7.79 23.33
CA TRP A 806 -15.74 -8.93 24.10
C TRP A 806 -14.29 -8.74 24.53
N TYR A 807 -13.40 -8.31 23.63
CA TYR A 807 -11.99 -8.12 23.94
C TYR A 807 -11.77 -6.97 24.95
N LYS A 808 -12.54 -5.88 24.84
CA LYS A 808 -12.58 -4.81 25.86
C LYS A 808 -12.99 -5.36 27.24
N GLN A 809 -14.02 -6.20 27.31
CA GLN A 809 -14.47 -6.83 28.55
C GLN A 809 -13.40 -7.78 29.12
N TYR A 810 -12.84 -8.66 28.28
CA TYR A 810 -11.78 -9.59 28.63
C TYR A 810 -10.57 -8.88 29.27
N ILE A 811 -10.10 -7.77 28.68
CA ILE A 811 -9.01 -6.95 29.22
C ILE A 811 -9.39 -6.34 30.58
N SER A 812 -10.61 -5.81 30.70
CA SER A 812 -11.12 -5.19 31.94
C SER A 812 -11.15 -6.18 33.10
N GLU A 813 -11.71 -7.38 32.87
CA GLU A 813 -11.80 -8.44 33.87
C GLU A 813 -10.43 -8.92 34.35
N HIS A 814 -9.48 -9.12 33.42
CA HIS A 814 -8.13 -9.55 33.78
C HIS A 814 -7.34 -8.46 34.52
N LYS A 815 -7.54 -7.17 34.17
CA LYS A 815 -6.96 -6.04 34.92
C LYS A 815 -7.51 -5.96 36.35
N ALA A 816 -8.81 -6.18 36.53
CA ALA A 816 -9.44 -6.24 37.86
C ALA A 816 -8.91 -7.42 38.69
N ARG A 817 -8.85 -8.63 38.12
CA ARG A 817 -8.31 -9.84 38.78
C ARG A 817 -6.84 -9.68 39.18
N SER A 818 -6.00 -9.11 38.31
CA SER A 818 -4.59 -8.83 38.59
C SER A 818 -4.43 -7.83 39.76
N THR A 819 -5.26 -6.78 39.78
CA THR A 819 -5.27 -5.80 40.88
C THR A 819 -5.68 -6.45 42.21
N LEU A 820 -6.68 -7.32 42.20
CA LEU A 820 -7.15 -8.05 43.38
C LEU A 820 -6.10 -9.05 43.90
N MET A 821 -5.47 -9.84 43.00
CA MET A 821 -4.38 -10.74 43.37
C MET A 821 -3.19 -9.99 43.96
N SER A 822 -2.78 -8.87 43.35
CA SER A 822 -1.67 -8.05 43.84
C SER A 822 -1.93 -7.51 45.25
N ARG A 823 -3.15 -7.04 45.53
CA ARG A 823 -3.58 -6.64 46.88
C ARG A 823 -3.55 -7.81 47.85
N ASN A 824 -4.07 -8.99 47.47
CA ASN A 824 -4.09 -10.17 48.34
C ASN A 824 -2.69 -10.70 48.65
N ILE A 825 -1.75 -10.65 47.69
CA ILE A 825 -0.34 -11.02 47.91
C ILE A 825 0.34 -10.01 48.83
N ALA A 826 0.12 -8.70 48.63
CA ALA A 826 0.63 -7.68 49.53
C ALA A 826 0.11 -7.86 50.97
N SER A 827 -1.19 -8.11 51.15
CA SER A 827 -1.79 -8.40 52.46
C SER A 827 -1.21 -9.67 53.10
N LYS A 828 -1.00 -10.75 52.34
CA LYS A 828 -0.34 -11.97 52.85
C LYS A 828 1.12 -11.71 53.26
N LEU A 829 1.87 -10.96 52.46
CA LEU A 829 3.25 -10.57 52.81
C LEU A 829 3.28 -9.73 54.09
N VAL A 830 2.39 -8.74 54.22
CA VAL A 830 2.26 -7.94 55.45
C VAL A 830 1.94 -8.82 56.66
N MET A 831 1.01 -9.78 56.55
CA MET A 831 0.74 -10.73 57.64
C MET A 831 1.96 -11.61 57.97
N ILE A 832 2.70 -12.11 56.98
CA ILE A 832 3.93 -12.88 57.21
C ILE A 832 4.99 -12.03 57.91
N PHE A 833 5.19 -10.76 57.51
CA PHE A 833 6.11 -9.85 58.17
C PHE A 833 5.68 -9.51 59.61
N GLN A 834 4.38 -9.35 59.87
CA GLN A 834 3.84 -9.16 61.23
C GLN A 834 4.01 -10.40 62.10
N GLN A 835 3.75 -11.60 61.56
CA GLN A 835 3.92 -12.88 62.26
C GLN A 835 5.40 -13.14 62.59
N LYS A 836 6.31 -12.83 61.66
CA LYS A 836 7.76 -12.93 61.87
C LYS A 836 8.27 -11.90 62.87
N ARG A 837 7.71 -10.67 62.90
CA ARG A 837 7.95 -9.69 63.98
C ARG A 837 7.49 -10.21 65.35
N ARG A 838 6.31 -10.83 65.44
CA ARG A 838 5.80 -11.43 66.70
C ARG A 838 6.67 -12.60 67.17
N GLN A 839 7.13 -13.46 66.26
CA GLN A 839 8.08 -14.53 66.60
C GLN A 839 9.41 -13.98 67.13
N ASN A 840 9.97 -12.95 66.48
CA ASN A 840 11.21 -12.32 66.97
C ASN A 840 11.01 -11.58 68.31
N ALA A 841 9.84 -10.98 68.56
CA ALA A 841 9.53 -10.37 69.85
C ALA A 841 9.44 -11.40 70.99
N ASN A 842 8.80 -12.54 70.75
CA ASN A 842 8.74 -13.64 71.72
C ASN A 842 10.12 -14.29 71.97
N TYR A 843 11.02 -14.29 70.97
CA TYR A 843 12.41 -14.72 71.17
C TYR A 843 13.18 -13.76 72.09
N HIS A 844 12.92 -12.45 72.03
CA HIS A 844 13.53 -11.49 72.95
C HIS A 844 12.97 -11.57 74.37
N SER A 845 11.70 -11.94 74.57
CA SER A 845 11.13 -12.16 75.91
C SER A 845 11.41 -13.55 76.51
N LEU A 846 12.14 -14.41 75.80
CA LEU A 846 12.65 -15.71 76.28
C LEU A 846 14.17 -15.66 76.52
N LEU A 847 14.80 -14.52 76.24
CA LEU A 847 16.23 -14.24 76.46
C LEU A 847 16.45 -13.09 77.46
N SER A 848 15.39 -12.70 78.16
CA SER A 848 15.33 -11.71 79.24
C SER A 848 14.70 -12.33 80.48
#